data_AF-A0A3M1R6X1-F1
#
_entry.id   AF-A0A3M1R6X1-F1
#
_cell.length_a   1.000
_cell.length_b   1.000
_cell.length_c   1.000
_cell.angle_alpha   90.00
_cell.angle_beta   90.00
_cell.angle_gamma   90.00
#
_symmetry.space_group_name_H-M   'P 1'
#
loop_
_entity.id
_entity.type
_entity.pdbx_description
1 polymer ?
#
loop_
_entity_poly.entity_id
_entity_poly.type
_entity_poly.pdbx_seq_one_letter_code
_entity_poly.pdbx_strand_id
1 'polypeptide(L)'
;MPVLFRFLASVRGGYMTTIRIQCPRCGQGYALQPHMQGKRVACARCKTTFTAGNASASASSGPTRTAQSQTGPKTDTELQAVAQHVLGCFRGSLPPIGISFRYQLGVVISTLVLLVLAAIYLGLIVGAAYFTYWHAVNNTVIITGGWGFIFYTAGLIAGITVFAAMIVPLFVRRKDDTRYYELTREAEPALFALIDKLVEEVGSPSPRRVWVNLENNATAIRRGFGGLELHIGLPLVAGLRADQLAGVIAHELGHFTQGWASSMLRLNGRIISWLGYIVFESEWHDRIVRWCRRAGSIFEFVGMITSWVMRGVRFVFWCLFHAAVAVAGFMMREQEYDADQFEIWLNGSRMFGHTQTRVMELEFAQSRISDRLEEFYRSGRLPDSFPHFLVNEWEMTPEDLRSIVYHTLGQQKTGWSDTHPSTPDRIRHALSLEAPGVFHCDLPAGVLFRDFDGVCRQATLDHYRKVLGDRFRPDLIRPVHELAEALRQESEAELAYRRFFQGAIRTSRPLRFDPLWEQEECTVSQLVAALDQRRREILARREVADALFKKWDERHEELSIVEMLRTLVDVGVPVDASKMPRRVGTAAQATVAAAEIRGELGQIGQSLASWENLLARRLFDALRLLGSPEVMQRIPDGEAIYRQVEKMMPATRAIGDAVATLEHLGVLCNRFQLIVDYVQQAKPEGAVLARLDDVWHQTGNEIATLTQSLFAAWNNIPFPLEHSQAGMTLGGYVYVPEPELHDKPLIHAYKIGASLLDRTGSVLWRCYARLAMIGEKIESAVGLPPLPSPAVAKAED
;
A
#
# COMPACT_ATOMS: atom_id res chain seq x y z
N MET A 1 28.09 -9.43 -7.05
CA MET A 1 27.14 -10.56 -7.13
C MET A 1 25.97 -10.49 -6.14
N PRO A 2 26.10 -10.18 -4.83
CA PRO A 2 24.96 -10.10 -3.91
C PRO A 2 24.00 -8.92 -4.18
N VAL A 3 24.52 -7.85 -4.78
CA VAL A 3 23.81 -6.60 -5.09
C VAL A 3 22.85 -6.77 -6.26
N LEU A 4 23.31 -7.39 -7.35
CA LEU A 4 22.50 -7.71 -8.53
C LEU A 4 21.37 -8.71 -8.19
N PHE A 5 21.63 -9.65 -7.28
CA PHE A 5 20.63 -10.63 -6.83
C PHE A 5 19.58 -10.02 -5.88
N ARG A 6 19.94 -9.05 -5.02
CA ARG A 6 18.97 -8.30 -4.20
C ARG A 6 18.13 -7.33 -5.04
N PHE A 7 18.74 -6.72 -6.05
CA PHE A 7 18.06 -5.88 -7.03
C PHE A 7 17.02 -6.68 -7.84
N LEU A 8 17.42 -7.83 -8.41
CA LEU A 8 16.52 -8.74 -9.13
C LEU A 8 15.53 -9.49 -8.21
N ALA A 9 15.86 -9.72 -6.93
CA ALA A 9 14.94 -10.34 -5.97
C ALA A 9 13.84 -9.38 -5.48
N SER A 10 14.04 -8.06 -5.53
CA SER A 10 12.95 -7.09 -5.29
C SER A 10 11.87 -7.12 -6.38
N VAL A 11 12.18 -7.73 -7.53
CA VAL A 11 11.26 -7.94 -8.65
C VAL A 11 10.48 -9.27 -8.54
N ARG A 12 10.92 -10.23 -7.70
CA ARG A 12 10.49 -11.65 -7.73
C ARG A 12 9.68 -12.17 -6.52
N GLY A 13 9.03 -11.33 -5.73
CA GLY A 13 8.39 -11.77 -4.47
C GLY A 13 7.00 -12.42 -4.60
N GLY A 14 6.90 -13.69 -5.03
CA GLY A 14 5.68 -14.53 -4.95
C GLY A 14 5.90 -15.79 -4.08
N TYR A 15 5.06 -16.04 -3.08
CA TYR A 15 5.22 -17.10 -2.06
C TYR A 15 4.41 -18.37 -2.41
N MET A 16 5.03 -19.56 -2.39
CA MET A 16 4.36 -20.84 -2.63
C MET A 16 3.33 -21.22 -1.53
N THR A 17 2.06 -21.39 -1.90
CA THR A 17 0.94 -21.73 -0.98
C THR A 17 0.58 -23.23 -0.92
N THR A 18 0.23 -23.72 0.27
CA THR A 18 -0.38 -25.05 0.53
C THR A 18 -1.77 -24.85 1.16
N ILE A 19 -2.77 -25.60 0.72
CA ILE A 19 -4.14 -25.54 1.27
C ILE A 19 -4.17 -26.29 2.60
N ARG A 20 -4.62 -25.66 3.69
CA ARG A 20 -4.85 -26.38 4.96
C ARG A 20 -6.33 -26.66 5.16
N ILE A 21 -6.67 -27.93 5.36
CA ILE A 21 -8.01 -28.39 5.72
C ILE A 21 -8.00 -29.04 7.10
N GLN A 22 -9.11 -28.98 7.82
CA GLN A 22 -9.28 -29.69 9.08
C GLN A 22 -10.22 -30.87 8.90
N CYS A 23 -9.92 -32.00 9.54
CA CYS A 23 -10.87 -33.10 9.58
C CYS A 23 -12.15 -32.66 10.32
N PRO A 24 -13.34 -32.75 9.72
CA PRO A 24 -14.58 -32.27 10.32
C PRO A 24 -14.97 -33.05 11.59
N ARG A 25 -14.36 -34.22 11.83
CA ARG A 25 -14.66 -35.07 12.99
C ARG A 25 -13.72 -34.86 14.17
N CYS A 26 -12.43 -34.59 13.93
CA CYS A 26 -11.43 -34.54 15.00
C CYS A 26 -10.58 -33.27 15.01
N GLY A 27 -10.83 -32.33 14.10
CA GLY A 27 -10.13 -31.04 14.01
C GLY A 27 -8.67 -31.12 13.54
N GLN A 28 -8.12 -32.33 13.28
CA GLN A 28 -6.74 -32.48 12.84
C GLN A 28 -6.51 -31.75 11.51
N GLY A 29 -5.55 -30.81 11.50
CA GLY A 29 -5.16 -30.05 10.32
C GLY A 29 -4.25 -30.86 9.37
N TYR A 30 -4.52 -30.76 8.08
CA TYR A 30 -3.75 -31.36 6.99
C TYR A 30 -3.34 -30.26 6.02
N ALA A 31 -2.09 -30.23 5.60
CA ALA A 31 -1.66 -29.45 4.44
C ALA A 31 -1.78 -30.32 3.19
N LEU A 32 -2.60 -29.89 2.24
CA LEU A 32 -2.84 -30.53 0.96
C LEU A 32 -2.42 -29.60 -0.17
N GLN A 33 -1.91 -30.19 -1.25
CA GLN A 33 -1.61 -29.44 -2.46
C GLN A 33 -2.90 -28.99 -3.16
N PRO A 34 -2.90 -27.84 -3.87
CA PRO A 34 -4.13 -27.25 -4.44
C PRO A 34 -4.97 -28.18 -5.32
N HIS A 35 -4.33 -29.08 -6.05
CA HIS A 35 -4.99 -30.07 -6.91
C HIS A 35 -5.79 -31.16 -6.15
N MET A 36 -5.72 -31.18 -4.81
CA MET A 36 -6.47 -32.10 -3.96
C MET A 36 -7.82 -31.52 -3.50
N GLN A 37 -8.11 -30.25 -3.82
CA GLN A 37 -9.41 -29.63 -3.56
C GLN A 37 -10.51 -30.34 -4.37
N GLY A 38 -11.61 -30.70 -3.71
CA GLY A 38 -12.69 -31.51 -4.27
C GLY A 38 -12.46 -33.03 -4.25
N LYS A 39 -11.26 -33.51 -3.90
CA LYS A 39 -10.98 -34.95 -3.77
C LYS A 39 -11.34 -35.49 -2.38
N ARG A 40 -11.74 -36.76 -2.31
CA ARG A 40 -11.95 -37.47 -1.04
C ARG A 40 -10.61 -37.81 -0.40
N VAL A 41 -10.42 -37.39 0.84
CA VAL A 41 -9.21 -37.62 1.63
C VAL A 41 -9.57 -38.29 2.97
N ALA A 42 -8.74 -39.23 3.41
CA ALA A 42 -8.93 -39.94 4.68
C ALA A 42 -8.10 -39.28 5.79
N CYS A 43 -8.74 -38.96 6.91
CA CYS A 43 -8.05 -38.46 8.09
C CYS A 43 -7.06 -39.51 8.62
N ALA A 44 -5.76 -39.19 8.66
CA ALA A 44 -4.74 -40.10 9.20
C ALA A 44 -4.98 -40.49 10.67
N ARG A 45 -5.66 -39.62 11.45
CA ARG A 45 -5.91 -39.78 12.89
C ARG A 45 -7.17 -40.57 13.21
N CYS A 46 -8.34 -40.18 12.68
CA CYS A 46 -9.63 -40.82 12.98
C CYS A 46 -10.19 -41.67 11.83
N LYS A 47 -9.43 -41.84 10.74
CA LYS A 47 -9.77 -42.63 9.53
C LYS A 47 -11.05 -42.21 8.80
N THR A 48 -11.68 -41.12 9.22
CA THR A 48 -12.90 -40.59 8.59
C THR A 48 -12.54 -39.98 7.23
N THR A 49 -13.25 -40.39 6.18
CA THR A 49 -13.12 -39.87 4.82
C THR A 49 -14.02 -38.66 4.63
N PHE A 50 -13.47 -37.58 4.09
CA PHE A 50 -14.19 -36.34 3.83
C PHE A 50 -13.68 -35.70 2.55
N THR A 51 -14.53 -34.91 1.89
CA THR A 51 -14.17 -34.19 0.67
C THR A 51 -13.48 -32.90 1.07
N ALA A 52 -12.33 -32.59 0.47
CA ALA A 52 -11.65 -31.31 0.68
C ALA A 52 -12.48 -30.17 0.05
N GLY A 53 -13.32 -29.49 0.85
CA GLY A 53 -14.31 -28.52 0.36
C GLY A 53 -14.32 -27.18 1.12
N ASN A 54 -14.80 -26.13 0.43
CA ASN A 54 -14.78 -24.72 0.83
C ASN A 54 -15.48 -24.45 2.17
N ALA A 55 -14.83 -23.64 3.01
CA ALA A 55 -15.44 -23.07 4.20
C ALA A 55 -16.68 -22.26 3.81
N SER A 56 -17.83 -22.67 4.32
CA SER A 56 -19.11 -21.99 4.12
C SER A 56 -19.09 -20.68 4.91
N ALA A 57 -19.19 -19.56 4.19
CA ALA A 57 -19.42 -18.24 4.79
C ALA A 57 -20.84 -18.22 5.38
N SER A 58 -20.95 -18.15 6.70
CA SER A 58 -22.20 -17.80 7.37
C SER A 58 -22.44 -16.30 7.23
N ALA A 59 -23.61 -15.95 6.67
CA ALA A 59 -24.09 -14.62 6.39
C ALA A 59 -23.83 -13.60 7.52
N SER A 60 -23.14 -12.51 7.17
CA SER A 60 -23.07 -11.28 7.98
C SER A 60 -24.32 -10.42 7.72
N SER A 61 -24.87 -9.91 8.81
CA SER A 61 -26.02 -9.02 8.89
C SER A 61 -25.78 -7.67 8.21
N GLY A 62 -26.66 -7.34 7.26
CA GLY A 62 -27.15 -6.03 6.79
C GLY A 62 -26.25 -4.76 6.80
N PRO A 63 -26.31 -3.92 5.75
CA PRO A 63 -25.58 -2.66 5.68
C PRO A 63 -26.05 -1.71 6.78
N THR A 64 -25.09 -1.20 7.57
CA THR A 64 -25.35 -0.14 8.55
C THR A 64 -25.67 1.15 7.79
N ARG A 65 -26.74 1.83 8.22
CA ARG A 65 -27.26 3.07 7.64
C ARG A 65 -26.13 4.04 7.25
N THR A 66 -26.27 4.59 6.04
CA THR A 66 -25.51 5.71 5.48
C THR A 66 -25.13 6.74 6.55
N ALA A 67 -23.86 7.17 6.53
CA ALA A 67 -23.38 8.31 7.29
C ALA A 67 -24.20 9.56 6.92
N GLN A 68 -25.27 9.80 7.67
CA GLN A 68 -26.03 11.05 7.59
C GLN A 68 -25.16 12.13 8.22
N SER A 69 -24.73 13.10 7.40
CA SER A 69 -24.11 14.36 7.85
C SER A 69 -24.97 14.95 8.96
N GLN A 70 -24.33 15.36 10.06
CA GLN A 70 -25.05 15.97 11.16
C GLN A 70 -25.51 17.36 10.73
N THR A 71 -26.80 17.65 10.92
CA THR A 71 -27.38 18.95 10.60
C THR A 71 -26.98 19.98 11.67
N GLY A 72 -25.78 20.55 11.50
CA GLY A 72 -25.28 21.67 12.30
C GLY A 72 -24.78 21.33 13.72
N PRO A 73 -24.17 22.31 14.41
CA PRO A 73 -23.66 22.14 15.77
C PRO A 73 -24.79 21.91 16.77
N LYS A 74 -24.64 20.88 17.61
CA LYS A 74 -25.59 20.59 18.71
C LYS A 74 -25.55 21.67 19.79
N THR A 75 -26.70 21.94 20.37
CA THR A 75 -26.84 22.74 21.59
C THR A 75 -26.32 21.97 22.81
N ASP A 76 -26.02 22.68 23.91
CA ASP A 76 -25.57 22.06 25.16
C ASP A 76 -26.60 21.07 25.71
N THR A 77 -27.89 21.36 25.54
CA THR A 77 -28.98 20.49 25.99
C THR A 77 -29.03 19.18 25.20
N GLU A 78 -28.87 19.26 23.87
CA GLU A 78 -28.80 18.06 23.02
C GLU A 78 -27.57 17.22 23.34
N LEU A 79 -26.41 17.85 23.54
CA LEU A 79 -25.19 17.14 23.95
C LEU A 79 -25.33 16.46 25.30
N GLN A 80 -25.95 17.13 26.27
CA GLN A 80 -26.19 16.54 27.58
C GLN A 80 -27.17 15.35 27.50
N ALA A 81 -28.20 15.45 26.65
CA ALA A 81 -29.10 14.32 26.38
C ALA A 81 -28.38 13.14 25.72
N VAL A 82 -27.49 13.41 24.75
CA VAL A 82 -26.63 12.37 24.14
C VAL A 82 -25.74 11.73 25.20
N ALA A 83 -25.07 12.53 26.04
CA ALA A 83 -24.22 12.03 27.11
C ALA A 83 -24.99 11.13 28.08
N GLN A 84 -26.18 11.56 28.52
CA GLN A 84 -27.05 10.77 29.40
C GLN A 84 -27.51 9.46 28.73
N HIS A 85 -27.88 9.51 27.45
CA HIS A 85 -28.29 8.32 26.71
C HIS A 85 -27.14 7.31 26.60
N VAL A 86 -25.95 7.78 26.18
CA VAL A 86 -24.75 6.95 26.06
C VAL A 86 -24.37 6.35 27.41
N LEU A 87 -24.38 7.12 28.49
CA LEU A 87 -24.12 6.58 29.84
C LEU A 87 -25.19 5.57 30.29
N GLY A 88 -26.45 5.77 29.88
CA GLY A 88 -27.56 4.84 30.13
C GLY A 88 -27.45 3.50 29.37
N CYS A 89 -26.58 3.41 28.36
CA CYS A 89 -26.32 2.16 27.63
C CYS A 89 -25.44 1.16 28.41
N PHE A 90 -24.83 1.57 29.53
CA PHE A 90 -24.10 0.67 30.43
C PHE A 90 -25.08 -0.16 31.29
N ARG A 91 -25.01 -1.49 31.20
CA ARG A 91 -25.89 -2.44 31.90
C ARG A 91 -25.20 -3.20 33.04
N GLY A 92 -23.99 -2.80 33.39
CA GLY A 92 -23.18 -3.43 34.43
C GLY A 92 -21.76 -2.88 34.42
N SER A 93 -20.93 -3.41 35.31
CA SER A 93 -19.50 -3.08 35.38
C SER A 93 -18.64 -4.16 34.74
N LEU A 94 -17.43 -3.78 34.31
CA LEU A 94 -16.47 -4.76 33.79
C LEU A 94 -16.02 -5.74 34.89
N PRO A 95 -15.80 -7.03 34.56
CA PRO A 95 -15.17 -7.95 35.49
C PRO A 95 -13.71 -7.55 35.74
N PRO A 96 -13.13 -7.87 36.90
CA PRO A 96 -11.72 -7.60 37.15
C PRO A 96 -10.85 -8.46 36.22
N ILE A 97 -10.11 -7.80 35.33
CA ILE A 97 -9.18 -8.45 34.39
C ILE A 97 -7.79 -8.47 35.03
N GLY A 98 -7.36 -9.64 35.51
CA GLY A 98 -6.07 -9.84 36.14
C GLY A 98 -5.07 -10.54 35.23
N ILE A 99 -3.79 -10.20 35.35
CA ILE A 99 -2.71 -10.88 34.65
C ILE A 99 -2.16 -12.07 35.44
N SER A 100 -1.79 -13.15 34.74
CA SER A 100 -1.24 -14.34 35.38
C SER A 100 0.18 -14.11 35.92
N PHE A 101 0.56 -14.81 36.99
CA PHE A 101 1.92 -14.78 37.52
C PHE A 101 2.98 -15.20 36.47
N ARG A 102 2.63 -16.15 35.59
CA ARG A 102 3.53 -16.61 34.52
C ARG A 102 3.80 -15.51 33.49
N TYR A 103 2.76 -14.75 33.14
CA TYR A 103 2.90 -13.59 32.25
C TYR A 103 3.78 -12.53 32.90
N GLN A 104 3.53 -12.18 34.17
CA GLN A 104 4.37 -11.24 34.93
C GLN A 104 5.85 -11.63 34.92
N LEU A 105 6.15 -12.90 35.21
CA LEU A 105 7.51 -13.40 35.16
C LEU A 105 8.12 -13.33 33.75
N GLY A 106 7.33 -13.67 32.73
CA GLY A 106 7.74 -13.55 31.33
C GLY A 106 8.08 -12.12 30.93
N VAL A 107 7.29 -11.13 31.35
CA VAL A 107 7.56 -9.71 31.14
C VAL A 107 8.90 -9.32 31.78
N VAL A 108 9.11 -9.67 33.05
CA VAL A 108 10.38 -9.39 33.76
C VAL A 108 11.57 -9.99 33.03
N ILE A 109 11.50 -11.28 32.68
CA ILE A 109 12.57 -11.97 31.96
C ILE A 109 12.84 -11.29 30.62
N SER A 110 11.79 -10.99 29.84
CA SER A 110 11.93 -10.34 28.54
C SER A 110 12.61 -8.96 28.67
N THR A 111 12.21 -8.16 29.65
CA THR A 111 12.81 -6.85 29.90
C THR A 111 14.26 -6.96 30.36
N LEU A 112 14.59 -7.91 31.25
CA LEU A 112 15.97 -8.17 31.67
C LEU A 112 16.85 -8.55 30.47
N VAL A 113 16.37 -9.42 29.58
CA VAL A 113 17.10 -9.79 28.37
C VAL A 113 17.31 -8.57 27.47
N LEU A 114 16.31 -7.72 27.26
CA LEU A 114 16.46 -6.50 26.47
C LEU A 114 17.43 -5.50 27.11
N LEU A 115 17.44 -5.38 28.44
CA LEU A 115 18.42 -4.57 29.16
C LEU A 115 19.84 -5.14 29.02
N VAL A 116 20.01 -6.47 29.03
CA VAL A 116 21.29 -7.12 28.74
C VAL A 116 21.72 -6.84 27.30
N LEU A 117 20.83 -6.92 26.32
CA LEU A 117 21.14 -6.58 24.93
C LEU A 117 21.55 -5.11 24.79
N ALA A 118 20.86 -4.20 25.46
CA ALA A 118 21.22 -2.78 25.50
C ALA A 118 22.58 -2.56 26.20
N ALA A 119 22.86 -3.28 27.29
CA ALA A 119 24.13 -3.21 28.00
C ALA A 119 25.30 -3.77 27.17
N ILE A 120 25.09 -4.88 26.44
CA ILE A 120 26.06 -5.42 25.48
C ILE A 120 26.39 -4.36 24.44
N TYR A 121 25.37 -3.69 23.91
CA TYR A 121 25.56 -2.63 22.93
C TYR A 121 26.35 -1.42 23.50
N LEU A 122 26.02 -0.95 24.69
CA LEU A 122 26.81 0.08 25.39
C LEU A 122 28.25 -0.40 25.63
N GLY A 123 28.43 -1.67 25.97
CA GLY A 123 29.74 -2.32 26.08
C GLY A 123 30.52 -2.30 24.77
N LEU A 124 29.86 -2.50 23.63
CA LEU A 124 30.50 -2.39 22.31
C LEU A 124 30.91 -0.94 21.99
N ILE A 125 30.12 0.07 22.39
CA ILE A 125 30.50 1.49 22.25
C ILE A 125 31.75 1.78 23.08
N VAL A 126 31.74 1.39 24.36
CA VAL A 126 32.88 1.59 25.27
C VAL A 126 34.10 0.83 24.76
N GLY A 127 33.93 -0.40 24.29
CA GLY A 127 34.98 -1.19 23.65
C GLY A 127 35.57 -0.48 22.43
N ALA A 128 34.73 0.02 21.52
CA ALA A 128 35.19 0.78 20.35
C ALA A 128 35.99 2.03 20.75
N ALA A 129 35.53 2.78 21.74
CA ALA A 129 36.25 3.93 22.28
C ALA A 129 37.60 3.52 22.90
N TYR A 130 37.59 2.48 23.73
CA TYR A 130 38.79 1.97 24.41
C TYR A 130 39.83 1.44 23.43
N PHE A 131 39.44 0.62 22.45
CA PHE A 131 40.37 0.09 21.45
C PHE A 131 40.93 1.19 20.55
N THR A 132 40.12 2.21 20.22
CA THR A 132 40.59 3.38 19.48
C THR A 132 41.62 4.17 20.29
N TYR A 133 41.35 4.44 21.57
CA TYR A 133 42.28 5.08 22.48
C TYR A 133 43.57 4.26 22.66
N TRP A 134 43.44 2.95 22.89
CA TRP A 134 44.56 2.04 23.06
C TRP A 134 45.46 2.03 21.82
N HIS A 135 44.86 2.01 20.63
CA HIS A 135 45.60 2.12 19.37
C HIS A 135 46.33 3.46 19.25
N ALA A 136 45.69 4.57 19.62
CA ALA A 136 46.27 5.90 19.58
C ALA A 136 47.50 6.09 20.50
N VAL A 137 47.61 5.30 21.57
CA VAL A 137 48.68 5.45 22.57
C VAL A 137 49.78 4.39 22.40
N ASN A 138 49.41 3.14 22.14
CA ASN A 138 50.36 2.01 22.24
C ASN A 138 50.95 1.59 20.90
N ASN A 139 50.28 1.88 19.78
CA ASN A 139 50.70 1.41 18.46
C ASN A 139 51.49 2.46 17.68
N THR A 140 52.09 3.44 18.37
CA THR A 140 52.89 4.52 17.75
C THR A 140 54.15 4.02 17.04
N VAL A 141 54.64 2.82 17.39
CA VAL A 141 55.75 2.14 16.69
C VAL A 141 55.40 1.81 15.23
N ILE A 142 54.11 1.64 14.90
CA ILE A 142 53.66 1.42 13.51
C ILE A 142 54.05 2.60 12.61
N ILE A 143 54.26 3.80 13.16
CA ILE A 143 54.60 5.02 12.42
C ILE A 143 56.00 4.94 11.78
N THR A 144 56.92 4.11 12.29
CA THR A 144 58.35 4.14 11.88
C THR A 144 58.66 3.47 10.54
N GLY A 145 57.67 2.90 9.84
CA GLY A 145 57.83 2.29 8.50
C GLY A 145 57.24 3.14 7.37
N GLY A 146 57.72 2.96 6.13
CA GLY A 146 57.35 3.81 4.98
C GLY A 146 55.84 3.97 4.72
N TRP A 147 55.06 2.87 4.81
CA TRP A 147 53.58 2.90 4.74
C TRP A 147 52.92 2.93 6.14
N GLY A 148 53.71 2.89 7.20
CA GLY A 148 53.24 2.72 8.57
C GLY A 148 52.40 3.89 9.11
N PHE A 149 52.76 5.12 8.74
CA PHE A 149 51.96 6.30 9.05
C PHE A 149 50.54 6.22 8.46
N ILE A 150 50.40 5.70 7.24
CA ILE A 150 49.10 5.58 6.55
C ILE A 150 48.23 4.52 7.25
N PHE A 151 48.80 3.36 7.59
CA PHE A 151 48.04 2.31 8.29
C PHE A 151 47.63 2.73 9.71
N TYR A 152 48.50 3.43 10.42
CA TYR A 152 48.20 3.96 11.76
C TYR A 152 47.06 4.99 11.70
N THR A 153 47.17 5.98 10.81
CA THR A 153 46.13 7.02 10.66
C THR A 153 44.81 6.43 10.16
N ALA A 154 44.84 5.46 9.24
CA ALA A 154 43.64 4.75 8.78
C ALA A 154 42.96 3.96 9.91
N GLY A 155 43.73 3.26 10.76
CA GLY A 155 43.20 2.53 11.91
C GLY A 155 42.54 3.45 12.94
N LEU A 156 43.16 4.61 13.21
CA LEU A 156 42.60 5.63 14.09
C LEU A 156 41.30 6.23 13.55
N ILE A 157 41.29 6.61 12.26
CA ILE A 157 40.08 7.14 11.59
C ILE A 157 38.97 6.09 11.59
N ALA A 158 39.29 4.82 11.32
CA ALA A 158 38.33 3.73 11.36
C ALA A 158 37.73 3.56 12.76
N GLY A 159 38.56 3.57 13.81
CA GLY A 159 38.11 3.48 15.21
C GLY A 159 37.19 4.63 15.62
N ILE A 160 37.56 5.87 15.30
CA ILE A 160 36.73 7.07 15.53
C ILE A 160 35.40 6.96 14.75
N THR A 161 35.45 6.47 13.51
CA THR A 161 34.26 6.32 12.67
C THR A 161 33.32 5.25 13.22
N VAL A 162 33.82 4.09 13.67
CA VAL A 162 33.02 3.05 14.35
C VAL A 162 32.37 3.64 15.60
N PHE A 163 33.14 4.32 16.44
CA PHE A 163 32.63 4.93 17.66
C PHE A 163 31.54 5.97 17.36
N ALA A 164 31.79 6.89 16.43
CA ALA A 164 30.84 7.89 15.99
C ALA A 164 29.56 7.25 15.43
N ALA A 165 29.71 6.21 14.60
CA ALA A 165 28.60 5.46 14.02
C ALA A 165 27.70 4.81 15.07
N MET A 166 28.28 4.35 16.18
CA MET A 166 27.53 3.74 17.27
C MET A 166 26.94 4.80 18.20
N ILE A 167 27.66 5.88 18.51
CA ILE A 167 27.15 6.88 19.47
C ILE A 167 26.09 7.81 18.85
N VAL A 168 26.22 8.22 17.60
CA VAL A 168 25.31 9.19 16.95
C VAL A 168 23.83 8.75 17.01
N PRO A 169 23.47 7.49 16.70
CA PRO A 169 22.10 7.00 16.81
C PRO A 169 21.44 7.12 18.19
N LEU A 170 22.20 7.21 19.28
CA LEU A 170 21.65 7.43 20.62
C LEU A 170 21.05 8.84 20.79
N PHE A 171 21.45 9.78 19.94
CA PHE A 171 21.01 11.18 20.00
C PHE A 171 20.02 11.56 18.90
N VAL A 172 19.74 10.67 17.95
CA VAL A 172 18.77 10.95 16.88
C VAL A 172 17.36 10.88 17.47
N ARG A 173 16.69 12.03 17.54
CA ARG A 173 15.28 12.12 17.90
C ARG A 173 14.41 11.84 16.68
N ARG A 174 13.40 10.98 16.84
CA ARG A 174 12.27 10.92 15.91
C ARG A 174 11.56 12.28 15.92
N LYS A 175 11.29 12.80 14.73
CA LYS A 175 10.33 13.90 14.58
C LYS A 175 8.95 13.29 14.58
N ASP A 176 8.15 13.55 15.62
CA ASP A 176 6.71 13.29 15.56
C ASP A 176 6.12 14.35 14.62
N ASP A 177 5.83 13.95 13.38
CA ASP A 177 5.30 14.84 12.35
C ASP A 177 3.77 14.72 12.19
N THR A 178 3.06 14.33 13.24
CA THR A 178 1.59 14.33 13.29
C THR A 178 1.10 15.61 13.95
N ARG A 179 0.25 16.38 13.25
CA ARG A 179 -0.48 17.48 13.88
C ARG A 179 -1.74 16.91 14.49
N TYR A 180 -1.91 17.21 15.78
CA TYR A 180 -3.04 16.80 16.58
C TYR A 180 -3.91 18.03 16.85
N TYR A 181 -5.23 17.86 16.75
CA TYR A 181 -6.20 18.87 17.20
C TYR A 181 -6.65 18.53 18.62
N GLU A 182 -6.43 19.41 19.59
CA GLU A 182 -6.79 19.16 21.00
C GLU A 182 -8.29 19.37 21.18
N LEU A 183 -8.97 18.37 21.75
CA LEU A 183 -10.36 18.50 22.18
C LEU A 183 -10.40 18.96 23.63
N THR A 184 -11.31 19.88 23.96
CA THR A 184 -11.56 20.31 25.34
C THR A 184 -12.85 19.70 25.87
N ARG A 185 -12.90 19.54 27.20
CA ARG A 185 -14.06 18.97 27.89
C ARG A 185 -15.30 19.86 27.75
N GLU A 186 -15.10 21.17 27.67
CA GLU A 186 -16.16 22.16 27.48
C GLU A 186 -16.72 22.11 26.05
N ALA A 187 -15.86 21.86 25.06
CA ALA A 187 -16.27 21.75 23.67
C ALA A 187 -17.04 20.45 23.42
N GLU A 188 -16.55 19.32 23.95
CA GLU A 188 -17.03 17.97 23.66
C GLU A 188 -17.49 17.17 24.90
N PRO A 189 -18.49 17.65 25.67
CA PRO A 189 -18.84 17.07 26.97
C PRO A 189 -19.33 15.62 26.91
N ALA A 190 -20.03 15.23 25.84
CA ALA A 190 -20.55 13.86 25.68
C ALA A 190 -19.43 12.83 25.46
N LEU A 191 -18.44 13.15 24.62
CA LEU A 191 -17.25 12.33 24.42
C LEU A 191 -16.46 12.16 25.73
N PHE A 192 -16.20 13.26 26.44
CA PHE A 192 -15.46 13.21 27.70
C PHE A 192 -16.20 12.45 28.80
N ALA A 193 -17.53 12.54 28.86
CA ALA A 193 -18.34 11.74 29.80
C ALA A 193 -18.21 10.23 29.52
N LEU A 194 -18.22 9.82 28.24
CA LEU A 194 -17.96 8.43 27.86
C LEU A 194 -16.53 8.02 28.26
N ILE A 195 -15.52 8.84 27.95
CA ILE A 195 -14.12 8.54 28.30
C ILE A 195 -13.97 8.39 29.82
N ASP A 196 -14.56 9.27 30.62
CA ASP A 196 -14.49 9.17 32.08
C ASP A 196 -15.12 7.89 32.60
N LYS A 197 -16.27 7.50 32.04
CA LYS A 197 -16.92 6.24 32.40
C LYS A 197 -16.07 5.04 32.01
N LEU A 198 -15.44 5.04 30.83
CA LEU A 198 -14.52 3.98 30.43
C LEU A 198 -13.28 3.92 31.32
N VAL A 199 -12.72 5.06 31.71
CA VAL A 199 -11.59 5.14 32.65
C VAL A 199 -11.96 4.52 34.01
N GLU A 200 -13.17 4.79 34.51
CA GLU A 200 -13.71 4.19 35.73
C GLU A 200 -13.83 2.66 35.60
N GLU A 201 -14.45 2.17 34.54
CA GLU A 201 -14.71 0.75 34.32
C GLU A 201 -13.44 -0.06 34.03
N VAL A 202 -12.51 0.51 33.26
CA VAL A 202 -11.23 -0.12 32.89
C VAL A 202 -10.24 -0.03 34.05
N GLY A 203 -10.37 0.95 34.95
CA GLY A 203 -9.40 1.23 36.01
C GLY A 203 -8.10 1.86 35.49
N SER A 204 -8.20 2.61 34.38
CA SER A 204 -7.06 3.30 33.76
C SER A 204 -6.86 4.70 34.37
N PRO A 205 -5.66 5.31 34.29
CA PRO A 205 -5.50 6.73 34.63
C PRO A 205 -6.22 7.65 33.63
N SER A 206 -6.89 8.70 34.11
CA SER A 206 -7.56 9.66 33.21
C SER A 206 -6.58 10.34 32.23
N PRO A 207 -6.92 10.43 30.93
CA PRO A 207 -6.16 11.24 29.98
C PRO A 207 -6.14 12.71 30.39
N ARG A 208 -4.97 13.34 30.39
CA ARG A 208 -4.82 14.80 30.59
C ARG A 208 -5.21 15.59 29.34
N ARG A 209 -5.01 14.99 28.16
CA ARG A 209 -5.32 15.60 26.86
C ARG A 209 -5.92 14.56 25.95
N VAL A 210 -6.93 14.97 25.19
CA VAL A 210 -7.53 14.16 24.14
C VAL A 210 -7.30 14.89 22.82
N TRP A 211 -6.75 14.16 21.87
CA TRP A 211 -6.31 14.66 20.58
C TRP A 211 -7.04 13.92 19.46
N VAL A 212 -7.30 14.60 18.35
CA VAL A 212 -7.77 13.95 17.13
C VAL A 212 -6.82 14.15 15.97
N ASN A 213 -6.78 13.16 15.08
CA ASN A 213 -5.97 13.16 13.86
C ASN A 213 -6.74 12.49 12.69
N LEU A 214 -6.11 12.39 11.52
CA LEU A 214 -6.66 11.73 10.34
C LEU A 214 -6.12 10.30 10.13
N GLU A 215 -5.46 9.73 11.13
CA GLU A 215 -5.02 8.35 11.07
C GLU A 215 -6.21 7.43 11.39
N ASN A 216 -6.30 6.26 10.76
CA ASN A 216 -7.32 5.27 11.09
C ASN A 216 -6.89 4.42 12.29
N ASN A 217 -6.54 5.07 13.40
CA ASN A 217 -6.14 4.41 14.64
C ASN A 217 -6.68 5.16 15.86
N ALA A 218 -6.65 4.49 17.00
CA ALA A 218 -6.65 5.16 18.30
C ALA A 218 -5.35 4.78 18.99
N THR A 219 -4.78 5.69 19.78
CA THR A 219 -3.57 5.36 20.54
C THR A 219 -3.55 6.12 21.85
N ALA A 220 -3.26 5.41 22.94
CA ALA A 220 -3.02 6.03 24.23
C ALA A 220 -1.50 6.07 24.53
N ILE A 221 -0.96 7.26 24.79
CA ILE A 221 0.48 7.50 24.94
C ILE A 221 0.77 8.22 26.25
N ARG A 222 1.82 7.81 26.97
CA ARG A 222 2.36 8.56 28.11
C ARG A 222 3.69 9.21 27.76
N ARG A 223 3.73 10.55 27.75
CA ARG A 223 4.93 11.35 27.45
C ARG A 223 5.71 11.70 28.72
N GLY A 224 6.84 11.03 28.94
CA GLY A 224 7.75 11.31 30.07
C GLY A 224 7.10 11.17 31.45
N PHE A 225 7.34 12.15 32.34
CA PHE A 225 6.60 12.33 33.60
C PHE A 225 5.24 13.04 33.41
N GLY A 226 4.86 13.33 32.16
CA GLY A 226 3.57 13.88 31.79
C GLY A 226 2.43 12.88 31.99
N GLY A 227 1.19 13.38 31.84
CA GLY A 227 -0.01 12.55 31.94
C GLY A 227 -0.23 11.68 30.70
N LEU A 228 -1.30 10.89 30.76
CA LEU A 228 -1.77 10.12 29.62
C LEU A 228 -2.36 11.06 28.56
N GLU A 229 -2.02 10.85 27.30
CA GLU A 229 -2.64 11.49 26.13
C GLU A 229 -3.39 10.42 25.36
N LEU A 230 -4.65 10.70 24.98
CA LEU A 230 -5.46 9.81 24.15
C LEU A 230 -5.60 10.43 22.76
N HIS A 231 -5.22 9.71 21.73
CA HIS A 231 -5.31 10.13 20.33
C HIS A 231 -6.42 9.31 19.66
N ILE A 232 -7.39 9.98 19.06
CA ILE A 232 -8.54 9.35 18.41
C ILE A 232 -8.56 9.74 16.93
N GLY A 233 -8.44 8.76 16.05
CA GLY A 233 -8.59 8.93 14.62
C GLY A 233 -10.02 9.30 14.24
N LEU A 234 -10.20 10.44 13.57
CA LEU A 234 -11.49 10.85 13.04
C LEU A 234 -12.10 9.84 12.04
N PRO A 235 -11.31 9.10 11.22
CA PRO A 235 -11.85 8.00 10.41
C PRO A 235 -12.57 6.92 11.23
N LEU A 236 -12.05 6.56 12.41
CA LEU A 236 -12.72 5.62 13.31
C LEU A 236 -14.05 6.18 13.81
N VAL A 237 -14.08 7.44 14.23
CA VAL A 237 -15.32 8.09 14.69
C VAL A 237 -16.36 8.17 13.56
N ALA A 238 -15.92 8.40 12.32
CA ALA A 238 -16.81 8.48 11.16
C ALA A 238 -17.39 7.12 10.77
N GLY A 239 -16.63 6.03 10.92
CA GLY A 239 -17.01 4.71 10.44
C GLY A 239 -17.49 3.72 11.50
N LEU A 240 -17.39 4.05 12.79
CA LEU A 240 -17.80 3.20 13.92
C LEU A 240 -19.06 3.70 14.61
N ARG A 241 -19.78 2.78 15.26
CA ARG A 241 -20.78 3.10 16.28
C ARG A 241 -20.12 3.45 17.61
N ALA A 242 -20.89 4.06 18.51
CA ALA A 242 -20.42 4.50 19.82
C ALA A 242 -19.93 3.33 20.69
N ASP A 243 -20.59 2.16 20.64
CA ASP A 243 -20.11 0.93 21.26
C ASP A 243 -18.76 0.50 20.71
N GLN A 244 -18.61 0.36 19.40
CA GLN A 244 -17.36 -0.02 18.74
C GLN A 244 -16.22 0.95 19.08
N LEU A 245 -16.45 2.27 19.00
CA LEU A 245 -15.45 3.27 19.37
C LEU A 245 -15.07 3.16 20.85
N ALA A 246 -16.05 3.00 21.75
CA ALA A 246 -15.78 2.80 23.18
C ALA A 246 -14.95 1.54 23.43
N GLY A 247 -15.18 0.49 22.65
CA GLY A 247 -14.39 -0.74 22.63
C GLY A 247 -12.93 -0.50 22.31
N VAL A 248 -12.67 0.17 21.18
CA VAL A 248 -11.31 0.54 20.77
C VAL A 248 -10.64 1.42 21.83
N ILE A 249 -11.34 2.41 22.39
CA ILE A 249 -10.79 3.26 23.47
C ILE A 249 -10.50 2.43 24.72
N ALA A 250 -11.37 1.48 25.08
CA ALA A 250 -11.16 0.62 26.24
C ALA A 250 -9.95 -0.32 26.08
N HIS A 251 -9.72 -0.84 24.87
CA HIS A 251 -8.50 -1.57 24.52
C HIS A 251 -7.25 -0.70 24.77
N GLU A 252 -7.22 0.51 24.21
CA GLU A 252 -6.10 1.45 24.36
C GLU A 252 -5.84 1.84 25.84
N LEU A 253 -6.91 2.08 26.61
CA LEU A 253 -6.83 2.34 28.04
C LEU A 253 -6.36 1.11 28.84
N GLY A 254 -6.70 -0.08 28.36
CA GLY A 254 -6.31 -1.39 28.93
C GLY A 254 -4.79 -1.59 28.98
N HIS A 255 -4.05 -1.00 28.05
CA HIS A 255 -2.58 -1.02 28.09
C HIS A 255 -1.97 -0.27 29.30
N PHE A 256 -2.76 0.45 30.10
CA PHE A 256 -2.29 1.21 31.25
C PHE A 256 -2.75 0.66 32.61
N THR A 257 -3.54 -0.41 32.64
CA THR A 257 -4.14 -0.95 33.87
C THR A 257 -3.22 -1.92 34.62
N GLN A 258 -2.27 -2.56 33.94
CA GLN A 258 -1.42 -3.62 34.53
C GLN A 258 -0.16 -3.08 35.25
N GLY A 259 -0.17 -1.80 35.65
CA GLY A 259 0.85 -1.18 36.51
C GLY A 259 2.29 -1.28 35.99
N TRP A 260 3.13 -2.05 36.71
CA TRP A 260 4.55 -2.18 36.42
C TRP A 260 4.82 -3.00 35.14
N ALA A 261 4.00 -4.01 34.85
CA ALA A 261 4.18 -4.88 33.68
C ALA A 261 4.01 -4.08 32.37
N SER A 262 2.95 -3.27 32.28
CA SER A 262 2.75 -2.38 31.13
C SER A 262 3.89 -1.36 30.96
N SER A 263 4.47 -0.90 32.06
CA SER A 263 5.60 0.04 32.02
C SER A 263 6.86 -0.61 31.46
N MET A 264 7.14 -1.86 31.85
CA MET A 264 8.22 -2.67 31.31
C MET A 264 8.02 -3.00 29.83
N LEU A 265 6.82 -3.36 29.41
CA LEU A 265 6.53 -3.64 28.00
C LEU A 265 6.62 -2.40 27.11
N ARG A 266 6.20 -1.22 27.62
CA ARG A 266 6.46 0.05 26.92
C ARG A 266 7.96 0.35 26.77
N LEU A 267 8.76 0.05 27.80
CA LEU A 267 10.22 0.17 27.69
C LEU A 267 10.76 -0.80 26.63
N ASN A 268 10.31 -2.05 26.63
CA ASN A 268 10.69 -3.04 25.62
C ASN A 268 10.35 -2.55 24.20
N GLY A 269 9.12 -2.06 24.00
CA GLY A 269 8.68 -1.48 22.74
C GLY A 269 9.54 -0.29 22.30
N ARG A 270 9.88 0.64 23.21
CA ARG A 270 10.79 1.77 22.92
C ARG A 270 12.18 1.30 22.49
N ILE A 271 12.75 0.31 23.16
CA ILE A 271 14.06 -0.26 22.79
C ILE A 271 13.99 -0.89 21.40
N ILE A 272 12.95 -1.69 21.12
CA ILE A 272 12.75 -2.35 19.83
C ILE A 272 12.53 -1.33 18.71
N SER A 273 11.67 -0.33 18.93
CA SER A 273 11.42 0.73 17.95
C SER A 273 12.69 1.55 17.67
N TRP A 274 13.49 1.84 18.70
CA TRP A 274 14.77 2.54 18.52
C TRP A 274 15.78 1.69 17.73
N LEU A 275 15.92 0.40 18.05
CA LEU A 275 16.75 -0.54 17.28
C LEU A 275 16.27 -0.62 15.82
N GLY A 276 14.96 -0.75 15.60
CA GLY A 276 14.34 -0.80 14.27
C GLY A 276 14.58 0.48 13.47
N TYR A 277 14.42 1.65 14.08
CA TYR A 277 14.70 2.94 13.43
C TYR A 277 16.14 3.02 12.90
N ILE A 278 17.11 2.53 13.66
CA ILE A 278 18.52 2.52 13.24
C ILE A 278 18.76 1.53 12.09
N VAL A 279 18.11 0.37 12.14
CA VAL A 279 18.22 -0.66 11.11
C VAL A 279 17.53 -0.24 9.82
N PHE A 280 16.37 0.40 9.86
CA PHE A 280 15.55 0.62 8.66
C PHE A 280 15.54 2.07 8.15
N GLU A 281 15.69 3.09 8.99
CA GLU A 281 15.44 4.51 8.64
C GLU A 281 16.69 5.43 8.76
N SER A 282 17.89 4.95 8.42
CA SER A 282 19.14 5.69 8.69
C SER A 282 19.55 6.70 7.59
N GLU A 283 18.79 7.78 7.39
CA GLU A 283 19.17 8.85 6.44
C GLU A 283 20.53 9.52 6.73
N TRP A 284 20.95 9.51 8.00
CA TRP A 284 22.18 10.17 8.45
C TRP A 284 23.44 9.54 7.87
N HIS A 285 23.45 8.21 7.68
CA HIS A 285 24.53 7.49 7.04
C HIS A 285 24.70 7.94 5.59
N ASP A 286 23.60 8.02 4.85
CA ASP A 286 23.61 8.42 3.45
C ASP A 286 24.05 9.87 3.28
N ARG A 287 23.82 10.73 4.29
CA ARG A 287 24.37 12.09 4.30
C ARG A 287 25.90 12.10 4.46
N ILE A 288 26.46 11.34 5.41
CA ILE A 288 27.92 11.28 5.64
C ILE A 288 28.64 10.70 4.43
N VAL A 289 28.15 9.58 3.88
CA VAL A 289 28.74 8.95 2.70
C VAL A 289 28.68 9.87 1.47
N ARG A 290 27.56 10.61 1.29
CA ARG A 290 27.45 11.62 0.22
C ARG A 290 28.41 12.79 0.42
N TRP A 291 28.66 13.22 1.64
CA TRP A 291 29.63 14.28 1.94
C TRP A 291 31.06 13.84 1.62
N CYS A 292 31.49 12.66 2.08
CA CYS A 292 32.83 12.13 1.79
C CYS A 292 33.10 12.00 0.28
N ARG A 293 32.10 11.56 -0.49
CA ARG A 293 32.19 11.45 -1.96
C ARG A 293 32.37 12.80 -2.66
N ARG A 294 31.82 13.90 -2.12
CA ARG A 294 31.96 15.24 -2.71
C ARG A 294 33.30 15.90 -2.40
N ALA A 295 34.04 15.41 -1.41
CA ALA A 295 35.27 16.04 -0.93
C ALA A 295 36.55 15.64 -1.71
N GLY A 296 36.47 14.69 -2.66
CA GLY A 296 37.57 14.27 -3.53
C GLY A 296 38.05 12.82 -3.31
N SER A 297 38.99 12.35 -4.14
CA SER A 297 39.38 10.92 -4.25
C SER A 297 39.93 10.28 -2.96
N ILE A 298 40.71 11.02 -2.16
CA ILE A 298 41.22 10.52 -0.86
C ILE A 298 40.05 10.31 0.14
N PHE A 299 39.05 11.19 0.11
CA PHE A 299 37.87 11.07 0.97
C PHE A 299 36.88 10.01 0.47
N GLU A 300 36.96 9.63 -0.80
CA GLU A 300 36.17 8.53 -1.36
C GLU A 300 36.61 7.16 -0.81
N PHE A 301 37.91 6.90 -0.71
CA PHE A 301 38.45 5.70 -0.07
C PHE A 301 38.05 5.61 1.41
N VAL A 302 38.17 6.73 2.14
CA VAL A 302 37.70 6.86 3.53
C VAL A 302 36.18 6.61 3.60
N GLY A 303 35.41 7.15 2.66
CA GLY A 303 33.98 6.94 2.54
C GLY A 303 33.59 5.49 2.25
N MET A 304 34.40 4.74 1.47
CA MET A 304 34.22 3.32 1.23
C MET A 304 34.45 2.49 2.49
N ILE A 305 35.55 2.71 3.19
CA ILE A 305 35.85 2.04 4.48
C ILE A 305 34.74 2.34 5.50
N THR A 306 34.35 3.61 5.60
CA THR A 306 33.23 4.06 6.43
C THR A 306 31.95 3.30 6.08
N SER A 307 31.64 3.13 4.79
CA SER A 307 30.46 2.38 4.34
C SER A 307 30.48 0.90 4.79
N TRP A 308 31.64 0.24 4.73
CA TRP A 308 31.80 -1.14 5.18
C TRP A 308 31.65 -1.30 6.69
N VAL A 309 32.29 -0.40 7.46
CA VAL A 309 32.12 -0.31 8.91
C VAL A 309 30.65 -0.13 9.27
N MET A 310 29.96 0.79 8.60
CA MET A 310 28.55 1.08 8.84
C MET A 310 27.64 -0.10 8.53
N ARG A 311 27.92 -0.86 7.46
CA ARG A 311 27.21 -2.13 7.18
C ARG A 311 27.41 -3.15 8.29
N GLY A 312 28.63 -3.27 8.82
CA GLY A 312 28.94 -4.14 9.96
C GLY A 312 28.16 -3.73 11.21
N VAL A 313 28.18 -2.43 11.55
CA VAL A 313 27.40 -1.88 12.67
C VAL A 313 25.90 -2.14 12.48
N ARG A 314 25.35 -1.87 11.29
CA ARG A 314 23.94 -2.15 10.96
C ARG A 314 23.59 -3.64 11.06
N PHE A 315 24.50 -4.52 10.67
CA PHE A 315 24.31 -5.96 10.84
C PHE A 315 24.21 -6.35 12.31
N VAL A 316 25.06 -5.77 13.17
CA VAL A 316 24.96 -5.96 14.63
C VAL A 316 23.61 -5.46 15.15
N PHE A 317 23.18 -4.25 14.76
CA PHE A 317 21.86 -3.73 15.12
C PHE A 317 20.70 -4.60 14.62
N TRP A 318 20.81 -5.14 13.41
CA TRP A 318 19.82 -6.05 12.82
C TRP A 318 19.72 -7.35 13.65
N CYS A 319 20.84 -7.94 14.05
CA CYS A 319 20.87 -9.09 14.95
C CYS A 319 20.22 -8.77 16.30
N LEU A 320 20.59 -7.64 16.91
CA LEU A 320 20.04 -7.20 18.21
C LEU A 320 18.54 -6.94 18.12
N PHE A 321 18.08 -6.29 17.05
CA PHE A 321 16.67 -6.02 16.78
C PHE A 321 15.87 -7.33 16.70
N HIS A 322 16.29 -8.29 15.88
CA HIS A 322 15.58 -9.56 15.75
C HIS A 322 15.63 -10.41 17.02
N ALA A 323 16.73 -10.38 17.76
CA ALA A 323 16.81 -11.01 19.07
C ALA A 323 15.83 -10.37 20.07
N ALA A 324 15.76 -9.03 20.10
CA ALA A 324 14.83 -8.31 20.96
C ALA A 324 13.37 -8.61 20.60
N VAL A 325 13.02 -8.62 19.30
CA VAL A 325 11.68 -8.99 18.81
C VAL A 325 11.36 -10.45 19.14
N ALA A 326 12.30 -11.38 18.96
CA ALA A 326 12.06 -12.79 19.28
C ALA A 326 11.73 -13.01 20.77
N VAL A 327 12.39 -12.26 21.66
CA VAL A 327 12.22 -12.40 23.12
C VAL A 327 11.00 -11.65 23.64
N ALA A 328 10.81 -10.39 23.21
CA ALA A 328 9.72 -9.55 23.71
C ALA A 328 8.42 -9.70 22.91
N GLY A 329 8.49 -10.08 21.64
CA GLY A 329 7.33 -10.14 20.75
C GLY A 329 6.25 -11.08 21.25
N PHE A 330 6.61 -12.21 21.88
CA PHE A 330 5.63 -13.07 22.52
C PHE A 330 4.88 -12.36 23.67
N MET A 331 5.59 -11.62 24.53
CA MET A 331 4.97 -10.87 25.62
C MET A 331 4.15 -9.67 25.13
N MET A 332 4.56 -9.02 24.04
CA MET A 332 3.78 -7.97 23.40
C MET A 332 2.47 -8.52 22.83
N ARG A 333 2.49 -9.68 22.18
CA ARG A 333 1.27 -10.34 21.68
C ARG A 333 0.32 -10.76 22.79
N GLU A 334 0.82 -11.25 23.92
CA GLU A 334 -0.01 -11.54 25.09
C GLU A 334 -0.63 -10.26 25.68
N GLN A 335 0.10 -9.14 25.69
CA GLN A 335 -0.44 -7.84 26.11
C GLN A 335 -1.60 -7.38 25.23
N GLU A 336 -1.56 -7.66 23.93
CA GLU A 336 -2.67 -7.37 23.01
C GLU A 336 -3.92 -8.19 23.34
N TYR A 337 -3.76 -9.49 23.64
CA TYR A 337 -4.89 -10.32 24.06
C TYR A 337 -5.47 -9.86 25.41
N ASP A 338 -4.63 -9.39 26.33
CA ASP A 338 -5.09 -8.81 27.59
C ASP A 338 -5.84 -7.48 27.39
N ALA A 339 -5.36 -6.63 26.48
CA ALA A 339 -6.03 -5.39 26.11
C ALA A 339 -7.38 -5.67 25.41
N ASP A 340 -7.42 -6.67 24.52
CA ASP A 340 -8.64 -7.13 23.85
C ASP A 340 -9.72 -7.55 24.84
N GLN A 341 -9.35 -8.13 25.99
CA GLN A 341 -10.33 -8.52 27.00
C GLN A 341 -11.15 -7.31 27.49
N PHE A 342 -10.57 -6.11 27.61
CA PHE A 342 -11.34 -4.92 28.00
C PHE A 342 -12.42 -4.59 26.97
N GLU A 343 -12.09 -4.63 25.68
CA GLU A 343 -13.07 -4.43 24.60
C GLU A 343 -14.12 -5.55 24.58
N ILE A 344 -13.69 -6.80 24.71
CA ILE A 344 -14.56 -7.99 24.65
C ILE A 344 -15.55 -8.00 25.83
N TRP A 345 -15.12 -7.69 27.04
CA TRP A 345 -16.01 -7.63 28.21
C TRP A 345 -16.89 -6.38 28.19
N LEU A 346 -16.43 -5.29 27.58
CA LEU A 346 -17.24 -4.08 27.39
C LEU A 346 -18.36 -4.31 26.36
N ASN A 347 -18.04 -4.75 25.14
CA ASN A 347 -18.99 -4.77 24.02
C ASN A 347 -19.50 -6.17 23.63
N GLY A 348 -18.82 -7.22 24.11
CA GLY A 348 -19.12 -8.60 23.79
C GLY A 348 -18.25 -9.18 22.67
N SER A 349 -18.06 -10.51 22.70
CA SER A 349 -17.18 -11.25 21.79
C SER A 349 -17.53 -11.12 20.31
N ARG A 350 -18.84 -11.10 19.99
CA ARG A 350 -19.29 -10.92 18.60
C ARG A 350 -19.04 -9.50 18.13
N MET A 351 -19.26 -8.53 19.01
CA MET A 351 -19.07 -7.13 18.67
C MET A 351 -17.60 -6.81 18.43
N PHE A 352 -16.69 -7.35 19.24
CA PHE A 352 -15.25 -7.28 18.99
C PHE A 352 -14.90 -7.72 17.57
N GLY A 353 -15.44 -8.86 17.12
CA GLY A 353 -15.24 -9.33 15.74
C GLY A 353 -15.69 -8.31 14.70
N HIS A 354 -16.88 -7.71 14.87
CA HIS A 354 -17.38 -6.68 13.98
C HIS A 354 -16.55 -5.39 14.02
N THR A 355 -16.09 -4.96 15.20
CA THR A 355 -15.19 -3.80 15.35
C THR A 355 -13.89 -4.03 14.58
N GLN A 356 -13.23 -5.17 14.81
CA GLN A 356 -11.97 -5.48 14.14
C GLN A 356 -12.14 -5.57 12.63
N THR A 357 -13.22 -6.19 12.13
CA THR A 357 -13.54 -6.16 10.70
C THR A 357 -13.69 -4.73 10.20
N ARG A 358 -14.49 -3.89 10.86
CA ARG A 358 -14.73 -2.51 10.43
C ARG A 358 -13.47 -1.64 10.45
N VAL A 359 -12.57 -1.82 11.43
CA VAL A 359 -11.28 -1.12 11.45
C VAL A 359 -10.47 -1.45 10.20
N MET A 360 -10.37 -2.74 9.84
CA MET A 360 -9.64 -3.17 8.64
C MET A 360 -10.28 -2.67 7.32
N GLU A 361 -11.61 -2.61 7.26
CA GLU A 361 -12.32 -2.00 6.12
C GLU A 361 -11.90 -0.54 5.91
N LEU A 362 -11.84 0.22 7.00
CA LEU A 362 -11.41 1.62 6.98
C LEU A 362 -9.91 1.75 6.65
N GLU A 363 -9.05 0.85 7.13
CA GLU A 363 -7.62 0.83 6.79
C GLU A 363 -7.41 0.60 5.29
N PHE A 364 -8.16 -0.35 4.70
CA PHE A 364 -8.11 -0.62 3.27
C PHE A 364 -8.57 0.60 2.45
N ALA A 365 -9.68 1.23 2.85
CA ALA A 365 -10.16 2.45 2.21
C ALA A 365 -9.13 3.59 2.32
N GLN A 366 -8.49 3.75 3.48
CA GLN A 366 -7.44 4.74 3.68
C GLN A 366 -6.25 4.49 2.75
N SER A 367 -5.80 3.25 2.61
CA SER A 367 -4.72 2.88 1.68
C SER A 367 -5.07 3.29 0.25
N ARG A 368 -6.28 2.93 -0.21
CA ARG A 368 -6.76 3.25 -1.56
C ARG A 368 -6.89 4.74 -1.83
N ILE A 369 -7.23 5.54 -0.83
CA ILE A 369 -7.28 7.00 -0.96
C ILE A 369 -5.87 7.57 -0.95
N SER A 370 -4.98 7.06 -0.10
CA SER A 370 -3.59 7.49 -0.03
C SER A 370 -2.87 7.30 -1.36
N ASP A 371 -3.10 6.17 -2.03
CA ASP A 371 -2.57 5.89 -3.36
C ASP A 371 -3.09 6.86 -4.45
N ARG A 372 -4.30 7.43 -4.25
CA ARG A 372 -4.96 8.36 -5.19
C ARG A 372 -4.91 9.82 -4.76
N LEU A 373 -4.30 10.14 -3.63
CA LEU A 373 -4.33 11.50 -3.07
C LEU A 373 -3.68 12.52 -4.02
N GLU A 374 -2.58 12.14 -4.66
CA GLU A 374 -1.90 12.97 -5.66
C GLU A 374 -2.77 13.22 -6.90
N GLU A 375 -3.58 12.23 -7.31
CA GLU A 375 -4.56 12.40 -8.39
C GLU A 375 -5.67 13.37 -8.00
N PHE A 376 -6.24 13.24 -6.80
CA PHE A 376 -7.26 14.16 -6.29
C PHE A 376 -6.73 15.59 -6.21
N TYR A 377 -5.50 15.77 -5.74
CA TYR A 377 -4.82 17.05 -5.73
C TYR A 377 -4.69 17.64 -7.14
N ARG A 378 -4.14 16.89 -8.10
CA ARG A 378 -3.90 17.36 -9.48
C ARG A 378 -5.18 17.65 -10.25
N SER A 379 -6.20 16.84 -10.06
CA SER A 379 -7.50 17.04 -10.72
C SER A 379 -8.35 18.11 -10.05
N GLY A 380 -7.90 18.68 -8.92
CA GLY A 380 -8.64 19.69 -8.15
C GLY A 380 -9.94 19.14 -7.55
N ARG A 381 -9.86 17.92 -7.02
CA ARG A 381 -10.96 17.14 -6.44
C ARG A 381 -10.63 16.68 -5.01
N LEU A 382 -9.95 17.53 -4.23
CA LEU A 382 -9.67 17.19 -2.83
C LEU A 382 -10.96 17.20 -2.01
N PRO A 383 -11.26 16.18 -1.19
CA PRO A 383 -12.47 16.18 -0.36
C PRO A 383 -12.40 17.25 0.74
N ASP A 384 -13.53 17.87 1.06
CA ASP A 384 -13.66 18.80 2.18
C ASP A 384 -13.60 18.10 3.54
N SER A 385 -13.94 16.81 3.62
CA SER A 385 -13.79 15.95 4.79
C SER A 385 -13.16 14.60 4.44
N PHE A 386 -11.90 14.40 4.82
CA PHE A 386 -11.19 13.14 4.62
C PHE A 386 -11.86 11.95 5.33
N PRO A 387 -12.30 12.05 6.62
CA PRO A 387 -12.96 10.94 7.30
C PRO A 387 -14.26 10.48 6.63
N HIS A 388 -15.13 11.41 6.19
CA HIS A 388 -16.36 11.04 5.49
C HIS A 388 -16.10 10.47 4.09
N PHE A 389 -15.10 11.02 3.39
CA PHE A 389 -14.68 10.50 2.09
C PHE A 389 -14.17 9.05 2.20
N LEU A 390 -13.40 8.74 3.24
CA LEU A 390 -12.89 7.41 3.54
C LEU A 390 -14.00 6.40 3.80
N VAL A 391 -15.01 6.76 4.60
CA VAL A 391 -16.17 5.88 4.82
C VAL A 391 -16.92 5.63 3.52
N ASN A 392 -17.17 6.68 2.72
CA ASN A 392 -17.86 6.53 1.43
C ASN A 392 -17.09 5.65 0.44
N GLU A 393 -15.76 5.75 0.40
CA GLU A 393 -14.91 4.90 -0.45
C GLU A 393 -15.12 3.40 -0.15
N TRP A 394 -15.15 3.01 1.13
CA TRP A 394 -15.45 1.63 1.49
C TRP A 394 -16.89 1.24 1.12
N GLU A 395 -17.87 2.09 1.45
CA GLU A 395 -19.29 1.82 1.16
C GLU A 395 -19.59 1.72 -0.34
N MET A 396 -18.74 2.30 -1.19
CA MET A 396 -18.82 2.22 -2.65
C MET A 396 -17.95 1.12 -3.25
N THR A 397 -17.09 0.48 -2.46
CA THR A 397 -16.25 -0.63 -2.93
C THR A 397 -17.12 -1.81 -3.38
N PRO A 398 -16.92 -2.32 -4.61
CA PRO A 398 -17.63 -3.49 -5.13
C PRO A 398 -17.57 -4.73 -4.23
N GLU A 399 -18.67 -5.50 -4.16
CA GLU A 399 -18.79 -6.68 -3.27
C GLU A 399 -17.77 -7.78 -3.59
N ASP A 400 -17.41 -7.94 -4.86
CA ASP A 400 -16.35 -8.85 -5.28
C ASP A 400 -14.98 -8.42 -4.74
N LEU A 401 -14.65 -7.12 -4.75
CA LEU A 401 -13.44 -6.59 -4.13
C LEU A 401 -13.48 -6.72 -2.60
N ARG A 402 -14.62 -6.43 -1.96
CA ARG A 402 -14.78 -6.66 -0.51
C ARG A 402 -14.53 -8.12 -0.15
N SER A 403 -15.04 -9.06 -0.95
CA SER A 403 -14.82 -10.49 -0.73
C SER A 403 -13.34 -10.88 -0.80
N ILE A 404 -12.56 -10.23 -1.67
CA ILE A 404 -11.09 -10.42 -1.75
C ILE A 404 -10.42 -9.89 -0.50
N VAL A 405 -10.83 -8.71 -0.03
CA VAL A 405 -10.32 -8.11 1.21
C VAL A 405 -10.60 -9.07 2.37
N TYR A 406 -11.84 -9.50 2.57
CA TYR A 406 -12.19 -10.43 3.65
C TYR A 406 -11.44 -11.77 3.54
N HIS A 407 -11.29 -12.31 2.33
CA HIS A 407 -10.54 -13.53 2.12
C HIS A 407 -9.05 -13.37 2.47
N THR A 408 -8.42 -12.29 2.01
CA THR A 408 -7.01 -11.97 2.31
C THR A 408 -6.81 -11.78 3.82
N LEU A 409 -7.70 -11.03 4.46
CA LEU A 409 -7.68 -10.80 5.91
C LEU A 409 -7.83 -12.12 6.69
N GLY A 410 -8.76 -12.99 6.28
CA GLY A 410 -8.96 -14.29 6.91
C GLY A 410 -7.77 -15.25 6.79
N GLN A 411 -6.86 -15.01 5.85
CA GLN A 411 -5.64 -15.82 5.64
C GLN A 411 -4.42 -15.31 6.41
N GLN A 412 -4.47 -14.11 7.00
CA GLN A 412 -3.35 -13.57 7.76
C GLN A 412 -3.00 -14.46 8.96
N LYS A 413 -1.71 -14.70 9.13
CA LYS A 413 -1.16 -15.48 10.24
C LYS A 413 -0.15 -14.64 10.98
N THR A 414 -0.15 -14.79 12.29
CA THR A 414 0.89 -14.24 13.14
C THR A 414 2.24 -14.84 12.75
N GLY A 415 3.11 -14.00 12.19
CA GLY A 415 4.52 -14.29 11.93
C GLY A 415 5.35 -14.27 13.21
N TRP A 416 6.57 -14.81 13.14
CA TRP A 416 7.46 -14.87 14.30
C TRP A 416 7.96 -13.47 14.74
N SER A 417 8.09 -12.56 13.78
CA SER A 417 8.56 -11.18 13.97
C SER A 417 7.45 -10.19 14.29
N ASP A 418 6.19 -10.61 14.26
CA ASP A 418 5.06 -9.70 14.42
C ASP A 418 4.86 -9.36 15.89
N THR A 419 4.81 -8.07 16.21
CA THR A 419 4.61 -7.60 17.59
C THR A 419 3.17 -7.67 18.05
N HIS A 420 2.22 -7.78 17.11
CA HIS A 420 0.79 -7.95 17.35
C HIS A 420 0.33 -9.31 16.78
N PRO A 421 -0.65 -9.98 17.40
CA PRO A 421 -1.28 -11.14 16.79
C PRO A 421 -2.08 -10.73 15.55
N SER A 422 -2.25 -11.65 14.60
CA SER A 422 -3.10 -11.38 13.44
C SER A 422 -4.55 -11.20 13.86
N THR A 423 -5.29 -10.36 13.12
CA THR A 423 -6.70 -10.09 13.41
C THR A 423 -7.56 -11.36 13.47
N PRO A 424 -7.39 -12.37 12.57
CA PRO A 424 -8.09 -13.64 12.70
C PRO A 424 -7.82 -14.39 14.01
N ASP A 425 -6.61 -14.30 14.56
CA ASP A 425 -6.26 -14.94 15.83
C ASP A 425 -6.93 -14.21 17.01
N ARG A 426 -6.93 -12.88 17.00
CA ARG A 426 -7.66 -12.03 17.98
C ARG A 426 -9.16 -12.29 17.97
N ILE A 427 -9.79 -12.34 16.79
CA ILE A 427 -11.23 -12.63 16.66
C ILE A 427 -11.54 -14.03 17.18
N ARG A 428 -10.70 -15.03 16.86
CA ARG A 428 -10.92 -16.40 17.35
C ARG A 428 -10.82 -16.49 18.87
N HIS A 429 -9.86 -15.80 19.47
CA HIS A 429 -9.73 -15.70 20.92
C HIS A 429 -10.96 -15.01 21.54
N ALA A 430 -11.40 -13.88 20.97
CA ALA A 430 -12.59 -13.17 21.43
C ALA A 430 -13.82 -14.06 21.42
N LEU A 431 -14.07 -14.76 20.31
CA LEU A 431 -15.21 -15.67 20.17
C LEU A 431 -15.17 -16.84 21.15
N SER A 432 -13.99 -17.31 21.60
CA SER A 432 -13.93 -18.39 22.59
C SER A 432 -14.24 -17.95 24.02
N LEU A 433 -14.30 -16.63 24.29
CA LEU A 433 -14.70 -16.10 25.60
C LEU A 433 -16.22 -16.01 25.78
N GLU A 434 -16.99 -16.03 24.69
CA GLU A 434 -18.46 -15.95 24.70
C GLU A 434 -19.04 -14.81 25.57
N ALA A 435 -18.32 -13.69 25.66
CA ALA A 435 -18.70 -12.56 26.50
C ALA A 435 -19.92 -11.82 25.91
N PRO A 436 -20.95 -11.50 26.72
CA PRO A 436 -22.14 -10.79 26.25
C PRO A 436 -21.94 -9.28 26.08
N GLY A 437 -20.95 -8.68 26.75
CA GLY A 437 -20.75 -7.22 26.80
C GLY A 437 -21.68 -6.52 27.80
N VAL A 438 -21.18 -5.47 28.44
CA VAL A 438 -21.93 -4.62 29.39
C VAL A 438 -22.36 -3.28 28.80
N PHE A 439 -21.84 -2.89 27.63
CA PHE A 439 -22.14 -1.63 26.94
C PHE A 439 -22.71 -1.90 25.54
N HIS A 440 -23.92 -1.41 25.29
CA HIS A 440 -24.63 -1.61 24.02
C HIS A 440 -25.24 -0.29 23.57
N CYS A 441 -24.59 0.38 22.61
CA CYS A 441 -25.00 1.68 22.09
C CYS A 441 -24.87 1.69 20.56
N ASP A 442 -26.01 1.68 19.88
CA ASP A 442 -26.09 1.61 18.41
C ASP A 442 -26.02 2.99 17.72
N LEU A 443 -25.84 4.07 18.49
CA LEU A 443 -25.66 5.41 17.96
C LEU A 443 -24.35 5.50 17.15
N PRO A 444 -24.31 6.27 16.04
CA PRO A 444 -23.07 6.58 15.34
C PRO A 444 -22.08 7.30 16.27
N ALA A 445 -20.79 6.95 16.26
CA ALA A 445 -19.84 7.54 17.21
C ALA A 445 -19.69 9.07 17.05
N GLY A 446 -19.88 9.60 15.84
CA GLY A 446 -19.88 11.04 15.58
C GLY A 446 -20.90 11.82 16.40
N VAL A 447 -21.97 11.21 16.95
CA VAL A 447 -22.95 11.96 17.77
C VAL A 447 -22.35 12.46 19.09
N LEU A 448 -21.24 11.87 19.54
CA LEU A 448 -20.51 12.26 20.75
C LEU A 448 -19.88 13.66 20.65
N PHE A 449 -19.79 14.20 19.43
CA PHE A 449 -19.23 15.51 19.16
C PHE A 449 -20.33 16.56 19.01
N ARG A 450 -20.01 17.82 19.32
CA ARG A 450 -20.87 18.98 19.10
C ARG A 450 -21.11 19.22 17.62
N ASP A 451 -20.02 19.30 16.86
CA ASP A 451 -20.01 19.49 15.40
C ASP A 451 -18.94 18.59 14.78
N PHE A 452 -19.27 17.30 14.64
CA PHE A 452 -18.34 16.32 14.10
C PHE A 452 -17.87 16.68 12.69
N ASP A 453 -18.80 17.12 11.85
CA ASP A 453 -18.53 17.48 10.46
C ASP A 453 -17.59 18.69 10.39
N GLY A 454 -17.76 19.68 11.28
CA GLY A 454 -16.86 20.82 11.44
C GLY A 454 -15.45 20.41 11.87
N VAL A 455 -15.33 19.54 12.87
CA VAL A 455 -14.03 19.01 13.32
C VAL A 455 -13.32 18.26 12.19
N CYS A 456 -14.04 17.43 11.42
CA CYS A 456 -13.50 16.71 10.28
C CYS A 456 -12.99 17.64 9.18
N ARG A 457 -13.77 18.67 8.81
CA ARG A 457 -13.36 19.67 7.80
C ARG A 457 -12.12 20.44 8.24
N GLN A 458 -12.08 20.87 9.50
CA GLN A 458 -10.93 21.62 10.03
C GLN A 458 -9.66 20.76 10.06
N ALA A 459 -9.74 19.53 10.56
CA ALA A 459 -8.62 18.61 10.58
C ALA A 459 -8.11 18.28 9.16
N THR A 460 -9.03 18.12 8.21
CA THR A 460 -8.71 17.90 6.79
C THR A 460 -7.97 19.08 6.18
N LEU A 461 -8.45 20.30 6.42
CA LEU A 461 -7.80 21.54 5.96
C LEU A 461 -6.38 21.70 6.53
N ASP A 462 -6.21 21.45 7.83
CA ASP A 462 -4.91 21.58 8.49
C ASP A 462 -3.91 20.52 8.01
N HIS A 463 -4.40 19.32 7.68
CA HIS A 463 -3.61 18.29 7.04
C HIS A 463 -3.15 18.72 5.63
N TYR A 464 -4.05 19.23 4.78
CA TYR A 464 -3.67 19.70 3.44
C TYR A 464 -2.68 20.86 3.45
N ARG A 465 -2.90 21.86 4.31
CA ARG A 465 -1.95 22.97 4.48
C ARG A 465 -0.55 22.48 4.84
N LYS A 466 -0.47 21.42 5.63
CA LYS A 466 0.80 20.83 6.05
C LYS A 466 1.48 20.03 4.94
N VAL A 467 0.74 19.10 4.32
CA VAL A 467 1.31 18.16 3.34
C VAL A 467 1.65 18.86 2.02
N LEU A 468 0.80 19.79 1.59
CA LEU A 468 0.98 20.49 0.32
C LEU A 468 1.80 21.77 0.49
N GLY A 469 1.86 22.36 1.69
CA GLY A 469 2.59 23.60 1.95
C GLY A 469 2.11 24.72 1.03
N ASP A 470 3.05 25.39 0.37
CA ASP A 470 2.79 26.49 -0.58
C ASP A 470 1.98 26.06 -1.81
N ARG A 471 1.88 24.74 -2.06
CA ARG A 471 1.08 24.18 -3.15
C ARG A 471 -0.41 24.10 -2.82
N PHE A 472 -0.81 24.26 -1.55
CA PHE A 472 -2.22 24.19 -1.16
C PHE A 472 -3.03 25.36 -1.70
N ARG A 473 -4.17 25.06 -2.32
CA ARG A 473 -5.09 26.05 -2.90
C ARG A 473 -6.53 25.70 -2.47
N PRO A 474 -7.23 26.60 -1.73
CA PRO A 474 -8.57 26.29 -1.20
C PRO A 474 -9.61 25.94 -2.27
N ASP A 475 -9.45 26.46 -3.50
CA ASP A 475 -10.31 26.18 -4.66
C ASP A 475 -10.20 24.74 -5.19
N LEU A 476 -9.26 23.93 -4.69
CA LEU A 476 -9.15 22.50 -5.01
C LEU A 476 -10.12 21.63 -4.21
N ILE A 477 -10.75 22.19 -3.18
CA ILE A 477 -11.63 21.45 -2.27
C ILE A 477 -13.01 21.28 -2.89
N ARG A 478 -13.57 20.08 -2.78
CA ARG A 478 -14.91 19.72 -3.23
C ARG A 478 -15.68 19.03 -2.11
N PRO A 479 -16.99 19.29 -1.98
CA PRO A 479 -17.83 18.59 -1.03
C PRO A 479 -17.77 17.07 -1.23
N VAL A 480 -17.66 16.30 -0.14
CA VAL A 480 -17.63 14.83 -0.20
C VAL A 480 -18.82 14.27 -1.00
N HIS A 481 -20.02 14.84 -0.89
CA HIS A 481 -21.19 14.31 -1.60
C HIS A 481 -21.08 14.42 -3.13
N GLU A 482 -20.42 15.46 -3.65
CA GLU A 482 -20.14 15.58 -5.09
C GLU A 482 -19.14 14.53 -5.55
N LEU A 483 -18.10 14.30 -4.73
CA LEU A 483 -17.07 13.29 -5.02
C LEU A 483 -17.59 11.87 -4.85
N ALA A 484 -18.55 11.64 -3.95
CA ALA A 484 -19.12 10.31 -3.70
C ALA A 484 -19.88 9.81 -4.94
N GLU A 485 -20.62 10.67 -5.64
CA GLU A 485 -21.27 10.26 -6.89
C GLU A 485 -20.24 9.90 -7.96
N ALA A 486 -19.16 10.66 -8.07
CA ALA A 486 -18.06 10.31 -8.98
C ALA A 486 -17.40 8.96 -8.61
N LEU A 487 -17.18 8.70 -7.31
CA LEU A 487 -16.66 7.41 -6.82
C LEU A 487 -17.60 6.25 -7.14
N ARG A 488 -18.92 6.45 -6.98
CA ARG A 488 -19.93 5.45 -7.33
C ARG A 488 -19.85 5.11 -8.82
N GLN A 489 -19.79 6.13 -9.68
CA GLN A 489 -19.66 5.93 -11.13
C GLN A 489 -18.34 5.24 -11.50
N GLU A 490 -17.24 5.57 -10.83
CA GLU A 490 -15.95 4.91 -11.04
C GLU A 490 -15.99 3.43 -10.60
N SER A 491 -16.65 3.13 -9.47
CA SER A 491 -16.86 1.76 -8.97
C SER A 491 -17.75 0.92 -9.90
N GLU A 492 -18.85 1.50 -10.38
CA GLU A 492 -19.71 0.86 -11.40
C GLU A 492 -18.96 0.62 -12.70
N ALA A 493 -18.13 1.58 -13.12
CA ALA A 493 -17.28 1.46 -14.29
C ALA A 493 -16.21 0.38 -14.13
N GLU A 494 -15.62 0.21 -12.95
CA GLU A 494 -14.67 -0.88 -12.66
C GLU A 494 -15.36 -2.25 -12.73
N LEU A 495 -16.56 -2.38 -12.17
CA LEU A 495 -17.37 -3.59 -12.28
C LEU A 495 -17.72 -3.91 -13.74
N ALA A 496 -18.15 -2.90 -14.50
CA ALA A 496 -18.44 -3.06 -15.91
C ALA A 496 -17.19 -3.41 -16.72
N TYR A 497 -16.03 -2.80 -16.41
CA TYR A 497 -14.75 -3.16 -17.01
C TYR A 497 -14.46 -4.66 -16.84
N ARG A 498 -14.63 -5.19 -15.63
CA ARG A 498 -14.40 -6.60 -15.33
C ARG A 498 -15.36 -7.52 -16.08
N ARG A 499 -16.67 -7.22 -16.10
CA ARG A 499 -17.68 -8.02 -16.82
C ARG A 499 -17.57 -7.91 -18.33
N PHE A 500 -17.33 -6.70 -18.85
CA PHE A 500 -17.27 -6.43 -20.28
C PHE A 500 -16.02 -7.05 -20.90
N PHE A 501 -14.85 -6.90 -20.25
CA PHE A 501 -13.59 -7.44 -20.77
C PHE A 501 -13.19 -8.78 -20.16
N GLN A 502 -14.00 -9.33 -19.25
CA GLN A 502 -13.77 -10.61 -18.58
C GLN A 502 -12.38 -10.71 -17.89
N GLY A 503 -11.85 -9.59 -17.42
CA GLY A 503 -10.58 -9.50 -16.69
C GLY A 503 -9.31 -9.48 -17.57
N ALA A 504 -9.44 -9.42 -18.89
CA ALA A 504 -8.36 -9.75 -19.83
C ALA A 504 -7.94 -8.58 -20.74
N ILE A 505 -7.74 -7.38 -20.17
CA ILE A 505 -7.04 -6.26 -20.82
C ILE A 505 -5.87 -5.83 -19.95
N ARG A 506 -4.72 -5.60 -20.59
CA ARG A 506 -3.54 -4.99 -19.98
C ARG A 506 -3.39 -3.57 -20.52
N THR A 507 -3.11 -2.59 -19.67
CA THR A 507 -2.83 -1.20 -20.10
C THR A 507 -1.58 -1.11 -20.98
N SER A 508 -0.64 -2.05 -20.84
CA SER A 508 0.51 -2.22 -21.72
C SER A 508 0.16 -2.76 -23.11
N ARG A 509 -1.05 -3.29 -23.31
CA ARG A 509 -1.56 -3.80 -24.59
C ARG A 509 -2.96 -3.23 -24.88
N PRO A 510 -3.05 -1.91 -25.16
CA PRO A 510 -4.31 -1.26 -25.47
C PRO A 510 -5.02 -1.92 -26.66
N LEU A 511 -6.36 -1.91 -26.60
CA LEU A 511 -7.20 -2.32 -27.71
C LEU A 511 -6.95 -1.45 -28.94
N ARG A 512 -6.84 -2.09 -30.10
CA ARG A 512 -6.72 -1.42 -31.39
C ARG A 512 -8.07 -1.41 -32.10
N PHE A 513 -8.47 -0.25 -32.58
CA PHE A 513 -9.69 -0.07 -33.37
C PHE A 513 -9.31 0.11 -34.82
N ASP A 514 -9.72 -0.82 -35.68
CA ASP A 514 -9.44 -0.73 -37.11
C ASP A 514 -10.33 0.36 -37.75
N PRO A 515 -9.76 1.36 -38.43
CA PRO A 515 -10.54 2.38 -39.11
C PRO A 515 -11.51 1.84 -40.17
N LEU A 516 -11.24 0.66 -40.74
CA LEU A 516 -12.10 0.04 -41.74
C LEU A 516 -13.47 -0.36 -41.17
N TRP A 517 -13.58 -0.57 -39.86
CA TRP A 517 -14.84 -0.95 -39.22
C TRP A 517 -15.91 0.15 -39.31
N GLU A 518 -15.50 1.42 -39.41
CA GLU A 518 -16.41 2.56 -39.56
C GLU A 518 -17.10 2.55 -40.93
N GLN A 519 -16.49 1.90 -41.93
CA GLN A 519 -16.97 1.87 -43.32
C GLN A 519 -17.94 0.71 -43.60
N GLU A 520 -18.01 -0.29 -42.72
CA GLU A 520 -18.87 -1.45 -42.92
C GLU A 520 -20.35 -1.08 -42.77
N GLU A 521 -21.21 -1.35 -43.75
CA GLU A 521 -22.67 -1.14 -43.61
C GLU A 521 -23.33 -2.32 -42.89
N CYS A 522 -24.03 -2.06 -41.78
CA CYS A 522 -24.72 -3.08 -40.98
C CYS A 522 -26.04 -2.54 -40.43
N THR A 523 -27.09 -3.37 -40.41
CA THR A 523 -28.33 -3.02 -39.72
C THR A 523 -28.20 -3.19 -38.20
N VAL A 524 -29.09 -2.54 -37.43
CA VAL A 524 -29.16 -2.70 -35.97
C VAL A 524 -29.29 -4.19 -35.58
N SER A 525 -30.14 -4.95 -36.27
CA SER A 525 -30.35 -6.37 -35.98
C SER A 525 -29.11 -7.23 -36.24
N GLN A 526 -28.36 -6.93 -37.30
CA GLN A 526 -27.09 -7.61 -37.60
C GLN A 526 -26.03 -7.33 -36.54
N LEU A 527 -25.92 -6.06 -36.10
CA LEU A 527 -24.98 -5.67 -35.03
C LEU A 527 -25.31 -6.36 -33.71
N VAL A 528 -26.60 -6.41 -33.32
CA VAL A 528 -27.03 -7.10 -32.09
C VAL A 528 -26.72 -8.60 -32.14
N ALA A 529 -26.97 -9.26 -33.27
CA ALA A 529 -26.63 -10.67 -33.45
C ALA A 529 -25.11 -10.92 -33.38
N ALA A 530 -24.31 -10.05 -33.99
CA ALA A 530 -22.86 -10.14 -33.97
C ALA A 530 -22.28 -9.87 -32.58
N LEU A 531 -22.87 -8.94 -31.81
CA LEU A 531 -22.52 -8.72 -30.40
C LEU A 531 -22.78 -9.95 -29.55
N ASP A 532 -23.97 -10.55 -29.65
CA ASP A 532 -24.31 -11.76 -28.89
C ASP A 532 -23.37 -12.93 -29.20
N GLN A 533 -23.02 -13.13 -30.47
CA GLN A 533 -22.04 -14.14 -30.86
C GLN A 533 -20.67 -13.89 -30.21
N ARG A 534 -20.14 -12.66 -30.29
CA ARG A 534 -18.84 -12.31 -29.69
C ARG A 534 -18.83 -12.47 -28.18
N ARG A 535 -19.93 -12.12 -27.51
CA ARG A 535 -20.09 -12.29 -26.05
C ARG A 535 -19.96 -13.76 -25.65
N ARG A 536 -20.58 -14.67 -26.41
CA ARG A 536 -20.44 -16.12 -26.20
C ARG A 536 -19.01 -16.60 -26.47
N GLU A 537 -18.37 -16.11 -27.53
CA GLU A 537 -16.99 -16.47 -27.85
C GLU A 537 -15.99 -15.98 -26.79
N ILE A 538 -16.17 -14.77 -26.25
CA ILE A 538 -15.36 -14.22 -25.16
C ILE A 538 -15.43 -15.13 -23.93
N LEU A 539 -16.63 -15.56 -23.53
CA LEU A 539 -16.78 -16.49 -22.39
C LEU A 539 -16.09 -17.84 -22.65
N ALA A 540 -16.22 -18.37 -23.87
CA ALA A 540 -15.63 -19.67 -24.22
C ALA A 540 -14.09 -19.66 -24.28
N ARG A 541 -13.48 -18.52 -24.62
CA ARG A 541 -12.03 -18.37 -24.82
C ARG A 541 -11.30 -17.74 -23.64
N ARG A 542 -12.02 -17.29 -22.60
CA ARG A 542 -11.47 -16.57 -21.45
C ARG A 542 -10.29 -17.27 -20.79
N GLU A 543 -10.44 -18.54 -20.39
CA GLU A 543 -9.37 -19.28 -19.69
C GLU A 543 -8.10 -19.41 -20.53
N VAL A 544 -8.26 -19.54 -21.86
CA VAL A 544 -7.13 -19.58 -22.80
C VAL A 544 -6.44 -18.22 -22.86
N ALA A 545 -7.20 -17.13 -22.90
CA ALA A 545 -6.66 -15.77 -22.88
C ALA A 545 -5.91 -15.46 -21.59
N ASP A 546 -6.47 -15.83 -20.43
CA ASP A 546 -5.83 -15.65 -19.12
C ASP A 546 -4.48 -16.38 -19.06
N ALA A 547 -4.42 -17.63 -19.54
CA ALA A 547 -3.19 -18.40 -19.62
C ALA A 547 -2.15 -17.80 -20.60
N LEU A 548 -2.59 -17.21 -21.70
CA LEU A 548 -1.71 -16.51 -22.65
C LEU A 548 -1.15 -15.22 -22.05
N PHE A 549 -1.97 -14.43 -21.36
CA PHE A 549 -1.51 -13.22 -20.67
C PHE A 549 -0.51 -13.56 -19.57
N LYS A 550 -0.74 -14.62 -18.79
CA LYS A 550 0.25 -15.09 -17.79
C LYS A 550 1.61 -15.39 -18.43
N LYS A 551 1.62 -16.12 -19.55
CA LYS A 551 2.86 -16.40 -20.31
C LYS A 551 3.49 -15.15 -20.89
N TRP A 552 2.68 -14.22 -21.40
CA TRP A 552 3.16 -12.94 -21.91
C TRP A 552 3.86 -12.15 -20.78
N ASP A 553 3.20 -12.00 -19.64
CA ASP A 553 3.70 -11.26 -18.48
C ASP A 553 5.04 -11.87 -18.00
N GLU A 554 5.13 -13.19 -17.86
CA GLU A 554 6.37 -13.90 -17.51
C GLU A 554 7.53 -13.67 -18.50
N ARG A 555 7.26 -13.75 -19.81
CA ARG A 555 8.29 -13.56 -20.84
C ARG A 555 8.69 -12.09 -20.98
N HIS A 556 7.75 -11.17 -20.77
CA HIS A 556 8.03 -9.74 -20.81
C HIS A 556 8.89 -9.29 -19.62
N GLU A 557 8.64 -9.85 -18.43
CA GLU A 557 9.52 -9.69 -17.26
C GLU A 557 10.92 -10.24 -17.55
N GLU A 558 11.02 -11.44 -18.13
CA GLU A 558 12.31 -12.05 -18.52
C GLU A 558 13.07 -11.18 -19.52
N LEU A 559 12.39 -10.64 -20.53
CA LEU A 559 13.00 -9.72 -21.51
C LEU A 559 13.57 -8.47 -20.82
N SER A 560 12.79 -7.86 -19.92
CA SER A 560 13.22 -6.68 -19.16
C SER A 560 14.51 -6.97 -18.37
N ILE A 561 14.61 -8.15 -17.74
CA ILE A 561 15.82 -8.57 -17.04
C ILE A 561 17.00 -8.73 -18.01
N VAL A 562 16.80 -9.39 -19.15
CA VAL A 562 17.87 -9.60 -20.14
C VAL A 562 18.37 -8.28 -20.74
N GLU A 563 17.49 -7.32 -21.01
CA GLU A 563 17.87 -5.99 -21.52
C GLU A 563 18.65 -5.16 -20.49
N MET A 564 18.28 -5.27 -19.21
CA MET A 564 19.06 -4.71 -18.11
C MET A 564 20.45 -5.35 -18.02
N LEU A 565 20.54 -6.68 -18.13
CA LEU A 565 21.82 -7.39 -18.11
C LEU A 565 22.72 -7.01 -19.29
N ARG A 566 22.14 -6.85 -20.49
CA ARG A 566 22.87 -6.36 -21.66
C ARG A 566 23.56 -5.03 -21.37
N THR A 567 22.80 -4.07 -20.82
CA THR A 567 23.32 -2.74 -20.45
C THR A 567 24.52 -2.86 -19.51
N LEU A 568 24.43 -3.68 -18.47
CA LEU A 568 25.51 -3.87 -17.51
C LEU A 568 26.75 -4.52 -18.12
N VAL A 569 26.57 -5.55 -18.95
CA VAL A 569 27.68 -6.25 -19.58
C VAL A 569 28.37 -5.40 -20.65
N ASP A 570 27.61 -4.60 -21.41
CA ASP A 570 28.14 -3.67 -22.42
C ASP A 570 29.11 -2.64 -21.80
N VAL A 571 28.79 -2.14 -20.61
CA VAL A 571 29.66 -1.21 -19.86
C VAL A 571 30.79 -1.92 -19.09
N GLY A 572 30.88 -3.26 -19.18
CA GLY A 572 31.92 -4.08 -18.58
C GLY A 572 31.69 -4.49 -17.12
N VAL A 573 30.45 -4.49 -16.64
CA VAL A 573 30.12 -5.01 -15.30
C VAL A 573 30.10 -6.54 -15.33
N PRO A 574 30.84 -7.22 -14.42
CA PRO A 574 30.85 -8.67 -14.38
C PRO A 574 29.52 -9.24 -13.89
N VAL A 575 28.92 -10.13 -14.68
CA VAL A 575 27.65 -10.81 -14.40
C VAL A 575 27.89 -12.31 -14.25
N ASP A 576 27.29 -12.92 -13.22
CA ASP A 576 27.30 -14.37 -13.03
C ASP A 576 26.27 -15.05 -13.91
N ALA A 577 26.70 -15.55 -15.08
CA ALA A 577 25.81 -16.25 -16.01
C ALA A 577 25.03 -17.40 -15.36
N SER A 578 25.60 -18.12 -14.39
CA SER A 578 24.94 -19.27 -13.74
C SER A 578 23.67 -18.88 -12.96
N LYS A 579 23.57 -17.60 -12.64
CA LYS A 579 22.59 -16.98 -11.76
C LYS A 579 21.57 -16.14 -12.53
N MET A 580 21.72 -16.00 -13.85
CA MET A 580 20.87 -15.16 -14.69
C MET A 580 19.93 -15.98 -15.58
N PRO A 581 18.77 -15.42 -15.96
CA PRO A 581 17.90 -16.01 -16.98
C PRO A 581 18.70 -16.30 -18.26
N ARG A 582 18.37 -17.42 -18.93
CA ARG A 582 19.03 -17.88 -20.18
C ARG A 582 20.56 -17.97 -20.10
N ARG A 583 21.14 -17.98 -18.89
CA ARG A 583 22.59 -18.00 -18.63
C ARG A 583 23.37 -16.89 -19.34
N VAL A 584 22.80 -15.69 -19.36
CA VAL A 584 23.43 -14.52 -19.99
C VAL A 584 24.64 -14.05 -19.16
N GLY A 585 25.82 -14.06 -19.77
CA GLY A 585 27.07 -13.52 -19.21
C GLY A 585 27.82 -12.55 -20.13
N THR A 586 27.49 -12.50 -21.42
CA THR A 586 28.09 -11.58 -22.41
C THR A 586 27.01 -10.73 -23.10
N ALA A 587 27.41 -9.59 -23.67
CA ALA A 587 26.55 -8.73 -24.48
C ALA A 587 25.92 -9.46 -25.68
N ALA A 588 26.71 -10.30 -26.34
CA ALA A 588 26.25 -11.14 -27.45
C ALA A 588 25.19 -12.15 -26.99
N GLN A 589 25.42 -12.83 -25.85
CA GLN A 589 24.44 -13.74 -25.27
C GLN A 589 23.15 -13.02 -24.87
N ALA A 590 23.25 -11.82 -24.28
CA ALA A 590 22.09 -11.01 -23.93
C ALA A 590 21.29 -10.60 -25.18
N THR A 591 21.97 -10.24 -26.27
CA THR A 591 21.35 -9.87 -27.54
C THR A 591 20.61 -11.05 -28.17
N VAL A 592 21.22 -12.23 -28.18
CA VAL A 592 20.57 -13.46 -28.68
C VAL A 592 19.37 -13.84 -27.83
N ALA A 593 19.53 -13.86 -26.49
CA ALA A 593 18.43 -14.17 -25.58
C ALA A 593 17.27 -13.17 -25.72
N ALA A 594 17.55 -11.87 -25.84
CA ALA A 594 16.51 -10.86 -26.08
C ALA A 594 15.79 -11.08 -27.41
N ALA A 595 16.51 -11.44 -28.48
CA ALA A 595 15.91 -11.74 -29.78
C ALA A 595 15.00 -12.98 -29.73
N GLU A 596 15.43 -14.04 -29.04
CA GLU A 596 14.64 -15.26 -28.81
C GLU A 596 13.35 -14.94 -28.03
N ILE A 597 13.47 -14.23 -26.89
CA ILE A 597 12.31 -13.86 -26.06
C ILE A 597 11.35 -12.96 -26.83
N ARG A 598 11.86 -11.99 -27.63
CA ARG A 598 11.01 -11.17 -28.51
C ARG A 598 10.29 -12.02 -29.57
N GLY A 599 10.93 -13.06 -30.09
CA GLY A 599 10.29 -14.03 -30.98
C GLY A 599 9.17 -14.81 -30.30
N GLU A 600 9.40 -15.31 -29.08
CA GLU A 600 8.38 -15.97 -28.25
C GLU A 600 7.21 -15.03 -27.94
N LEU A 601 7.50 -13.79 -27.53
CA LEU A 601 6.50 -12.73 -27.32
C LEU A 601 5.73 -12.45 -28.62
N GLY A 602 6.39 -12.36 -29.77
CA GLY A 602 5.71 -12.17 -31.06
C GLY A 602 4.66 -13.25 -31.36
N GLN A 603 4.97 -14.52 -31.06
CA GLN A 603 4.04 -15.64 -31.24
C GLN A 603 2.86 -15.59 -30.26
N ILE A 604 3.13 -15.32 -28.97
CA ILE A 604 2.09 -15.15 -27.96
C ILE A 604 1.20 -13.95 -28.32
N GLY A 605 1.82 -12.85 -28.75
CA GLY A 605 1.17 -11.61 -29.17
C GLY A 605 0.23 -11.79 -30.36
N GLN A 606 0.58 -12.64 -31.34
CA GLN A 606 -0.34 -12.98 -32.45
C GLN A 606 -1.59 -13.73 -31.94
N SER A 607 -1.41 -14.62 -30.97
CA SER A 607 -2.54 -15.34 -30.35
C SER A 607 -3.43 -14.40 -29.55
N LEU A 608 -2.81 -13.50 -28.76
CA LEU A 608 -3.50 -12.46 -27.98
C LEU A 608 -4.20 -11.44 -28.87
N ALA A 609 -3.63 -11.07 -30.02
CA ALA A 609 -4.23 -10.11 -30.94
C ALA A 609 -5.62 -10.55 -31.41
N SER A 610 -5.84 -11.85 -31.60
CA SER A 610 -7.16 -12.38 -31.95
C SER A 610 -8.19 -12.18 -30.82
N TRP A 611 -7.77 -12.27 -29.57
CA TRP A 611 -8.61 -12.03 -28.39
C TRP A 611 -8.85 -10.53 -28.19
N GLU A 612 -7.80 -9.72 -28.26
CA GLU A 612 -7.87 -8.25 -28.18
C GLU A 612 -8.81 -7.70 -29.25
N ASN A 613 -8.74 -8.24 -30.47
CA ASN A 613 -9.65 -7.87 -31.56
C ASN A 613 -11.11 -8.21 -31.26
N LEU A 614 -11.40 -9.35 -30.62
CA LEU A 614 -12.77 -9.67 -30.19
C LEU A 614 -13.32 -8.65 -29.18
N LEU A 615 -12.50 -8.27 -28.19
CA LEU A 615 -12.88 -7.27 -27.19
C LEU A 615 -13.06 -5.88 -27.80
N ALA A 616 -12.11 -5.45 -28.63
CA ALA A 616 -12.17 -4.19 -29.35
C ALA A 616 -13.40 -4.10 -30.24
N ARG A 617 -13.69 -5.18 -30.97
CA ARG A 617 -14.83 -5.22 -31.88
C ARG A 617 -16.17 -5.27 -31.16
N ARG A 618 -16.26 -6.00 -30.03
CA ARG A 618 -17.44 -5.94 -29.16
C ARG A 618 -17.70 -4.53 -28.67
N LEU A 619 -16.66 -3.84 -28.17
CA LEU A 619 -16.80 -2.46 -27.72
C LEU A 619 -17.22 -1.54 -28.87
N PHE A 620 -16.55 -1.64 -30.02
CA PHE A 620 -16.84 -0.83 -31.20
C PHE A 620 -18.29 -1.01 -31.68
N ASP A 621 -18.74 -2.26 -31.87
CA ASP A 621 -20.10 -2.54 -32.34
C ASP A 621 -21.16 -2.07 -31.33
N ALA A 622 -20.88 -2.18 -30.02
CA ALA A 622 -21.76 -1.63 -28.99
C ALA A 622 -21.83 -0.11 -29.08
N LEU A 623 -20.70 0.60 -29.15
CA LEU A 623 -20.69 2.05 -29.29
C LEU A 623 -21.34 2.53 -30.60
N ARG A 624 -21.20 1.75 -31.67
CA ARG A 624 -21.83 2.05 -32.96
C ARG A 624 -23.36 1.99 -32.88
N LEU A 625 -23.93 1.08 -32.08
CA LEU A 625 -25.37 1.04 -31.85
C LEU A 625 -25.90 2.32 -31.20
N LEU A 626 -25.10 3.00 -30.38
CA LEU A 626 -25.48 4.29 -29.77
C LEU A 626 -25.76 5.37 -30.82
N GLY A 627 -25.12 5.30 -32.00
CA GLY A 627 -25.38 6.23 -33.10
C GLY A 627 -26.73 6.02 -33.80
N SER A 628 -27.45 4.94 -33.51
CA SER A 628 -28.80 4.71 -34.03
C SER A 628 -29.84 5.47 -33.19
N PRO A 629 -30.71 6.31 -33.79
CA PRO A 629 -31.75 7.02 -33.06
C PRO A 629 -32.67 6.10 -32.23
N GLU A 630 -32.95 4.90 -32.74
CA GLU A 630 -33.82 3.92 -32.08
C GLU A 630 -33.22 3.37 -30.78
N VAL A 631 -31.91 3.17 -30.75
CA VAL A 631 -31.20 2.65 -29.57
C VAL A 631 -30.92 3.79 -28.60
N MET A 632 -30.51 4.95 -29.11
CA MET A 632 -30.23 6.13 -28.30
C MET A 632 -31.44 6.58 -27.47
N GLN A 633 -32.66 6.52 -28.03
CA GLN A 633 -33.89 6.86 -27.31
C GLN A 633 -34.26 5.87 -26.21
N ARG A 634 -33.75 4.64 -26.24
CA ARG A 634 -33.99 3.62 -25.19
C ARG A 634 -33.06 3.77 -23.99
N ILE A 635 -32.00 4.56 -24.12
CA ILE A 635 -30.98 4.74 -23.08
C ILE A 635 -31.24 6.09 -22.38
N PRO A 636 -31.41 6.11 -21.05
CA PRO A 636 -31.48 7.35 -20.29
C PRO A 636 -30.23 8.20 -20.55
N ASP A 637 -30.43 9.49 -20.85
CA ASP A 637 -29.36 10.44 -21.19
C ASP A 637 -28.47 10.03 -22.38
N GLY A 638 -29.02 9.30 -23.36
CA GLY A 638 -28.29 8.77 -24.52
C GLY A 638 -27.43 9.82 -25.27
N GLU A 639 -27.95 11.03 -25.47
CA GLU A 639 -27.21 12.14 -26.11
C GLU A 639 -26.01 12.62 -25.28
N ALA A 640 -26.14 12.64 -23.95
CA ALA A 640 -25.03 12.99 -23.06
C ALA A 640 -23.97 11.88 -23.06
N ILE A 641 -24.40 10.61 -23.07
CA ILE A 641 -23.51 9.45 -23.18
C ILE A 641 -22.76 9.47 -24.51
N TYR A 642 -23.44 9.77 -25.63
CA TYR A 642 -22.82 9.87 -26.95
C TYR A 642 -21.69 10.92 -26.95
N ARG A 643 -21.95 12.11 -26.41
CA ARG A 643 -20.92 13.16 -26.23
C ARG A 643 -19.75 12.75 -25.33
N GLN A 644 -19.96 11.86 -24.35
CA GLN A 644 -18.86 11.32 -23.54
C GLN A 644 -17.98 10.37 -24.35
N VAL A 645 -18.59 9.51 -25.19
CA VAL A 645 -17.87 8.60 -26.08
C VAL A 645 -17.01 9.40 -27.07
N GLU A 646 -17.57 10.44 -27.69
CA GLU A 646 -16.83 11.32 -28.62
C GLU A 646 -15.61 11.99 -27.97
N LYS A 647 -15.65 12.26 -26.66
CA LYS A 647 -14.50 12.81 -25.91
C LYS A 647 -13.45 11.76 -25.57
N MET A 648 -13.86 10.54 -25.22
CA MET A 648 -12.94 9.48 -24.77
C MET A 648 -12.23 8.77 -25.92
N MET A 649 -12.92 8.53 -27.03
CA MET A 649 -12.38 7.75 -28.15
C MET A 649 -11.08 8.32 -28.74
N PRO A 650 -10.95 9.64 -29.01
CA PRO A 650 -9.70 10.21 -29.55
C PRO A 650 -8.48 9.96 -28.65
N ALA A 651 -8.64 10.13 -27.34
CA ALA A 651 -7.57 9.87 -26.37
C ALA A 651 -7.19 8.38 -26.32
N THR A 652 -8.17 7.47 -26.28
CA THR A 652 -7.90 6.02 -26.28
C THR A 652 -7.19 5.54 -27.54
N ARG A 653 -7.59 6.05 -28.72
CA ARG A 653 -6.93 5.75 -30.00
C ARG A 653 -5.49 6.29 -30.02
N ALA A 654 -5.30 7.55 -29.65
CA ALA A 654 -3.97 8.17 -29.63
C ALA A 654 -2.99 7.48 -28.67
N ILE A 655 -3.47 7.01 -27.51
CA ILE A 655 -2.66 6.19 -26.60
C ILE A 655 -2.38 4.81 -27.20
N GLY A 656 -3.40 4.18 -27.81
CA GLY A 656 -3.28 2.89 -28.49
C GLY A 656 -2.23 2.88 -29.60
N ASP A 657 -2.22 3.93 -30.43
CA ASP A 657 -1.28 4.10 -31.54
C ASP A 657 0.17 4.35 -31.06
N ALA A 658 0.32 4.92 -29.86
CA ALA A 658 1.62 5.20 -29.25
C ALA A 658 2.18 4.05 -28.41
N VAL A 659 1.54 2.87 -28.37
CA VAL A 659 1.94 1.76 -27.49
C VAL A 659 3.42 1.38 -27.62
N ALA A 660 3.94 1.27 -28.86
CA ALA A 660 5.34 0.91 -29.08
C ALA A 660 6.30 1.99 -28.55
N THR A 661 5.92 3.26 -28.65
CA THR A 661 6.69 4.38 -28.09
C THR A 661 6.66 4.38 -26.57
N LEU A 662 5.52 4.06 -25.96
CA LEU A 662 5.36 3.94 -24.51
C LEU A 662 6.14 2.74 -23.95
N GLU A 663 6.08 1.58 -24.61
CA GLU A 663 6.89 0.41 -24.25
C GLU A 663 8.39 0.75 -24.27
N HIS A 664 8.85 1.42 -25.34
CA HIS A 664 10.24 1.85 -25.44
C HIS A 664 10.61 2.85 -24.33
N LEU A 665 9.75 3.84 -24.05
CA LEU A 665 9.95 4.79 -22.96
C LEU A 665 10.07 4.07 -21.59
N GLY A 666 9.25 3.04 -21.35
CA GLY A 666 9.32 2.21 -20.14
C GLY A 666 10.67 1.51 -19.99
N VAL A 667 11.18 0.90 -21.06
CA VAL A 667 12.51 0.28 -21.08
C VAL A 667 13.61 1.30 -20.75
N LEU A 668 13.54 2.51 -21.33
CA LEU A 668 14.51 3.57 -21.06
C LEU A 668 14.45 4.05 -19.61
N CYS A 669 13.26 4.23 -19.04
CA CYS A 669 13.08 4.61 -17.65
C CYS A 669 13.67 3.56 -16.70
N ASN A 670 13.42 2.27 -16.97
CA ASN A 670 14.01 1.18 -16.19
C ASN A 670 15.55 1.14 -16.33
N ARG A 671 16.08 1.37 -17.54
CA ARG A 671 17.52 1.47 -17.78
C ARG A 671 18.15 2.64 -17.02
N PHE A 672 17.50 3.81 -17.02
CA PHE A 672 17.95 4.98 -16.28
C PHE A 672 18.02 4.69 -14.77
N GLN A 673 16.95 4.13 -14.22
CA GLN A 673 16.86 3.82 -12.79
C GLN A 673 17.88 2.74 -12.38
N LEU A 674 18.05 1.70 -13.21
CA LEU A 674 19.08 0.67 -13.01
C LEU A 674 20.49 1.28 -12.89
N ILE A 675 20.85 2.21 -13.78
CA ILE A 675 22.17 2.85 -13.76
C ILE A 675 22.33 3.66 -12.47
N VAL A 676 21.31 4.45 -12.09
CA VAL A 676 21.31 5.23 -10.85
C VAL A 676 21.50 4.31 -9.64
N ASP A 677 20.74 3.23 -9.55
CA ASP A 677 20.82 2.28 -8.43
C ASP A 677 22.16 1.56 -8.39
N TYR A 678 22.66 1.11 -9.54
CA TYR A 678 23.97 0.47 -9.63
C TYR A 678 25.10 1.42 -9.23
N VAL A 679 25.11 2.66 -9.72
CA VAL A 679 26.12 3.67 -9.37
C VAL A 679 26.06 4.01 -7.87
N GLN A 680 24.85 4.12 -7.31
CA GLN A 680 24.67 4.38 -5.88
C GLN A 680 25.21 3.24 -5.01
N GLN A 681 24.95 1.99 -5.41
CA GLN A 681 25.22 0.78 -4.61
C GLN A 681 26.64 0.22 -4.83
N ALA A 682 27.07 0.09 -6.08
CA ALA A 682 28.32 -0.56 -6.48
C ALA A 682 29.50 0.43 -6.58
N LYS A 683 29.22 1.72 -6.80
CA LYS A 683 30.22 2.80 -6.86
C LYS A 683 31.36 2.49 -7.85
N PRO A 684 31.03 2.25 -9.13
CA PRO A 684 32.04 1.91 -10.12
C PRO A 684 33.01 3.08 -10.35
N GLU A 685 34.25 2.77 -10.72
CA GLU A 685 35.31 3.74 -11.00
C GLU A 685 35.91 3.52 -12.40
N GLY A 686 36.68 4.50 -12.89
CA GLY A 686 37.43 4.41 -14.14
C GLY A 686 36.55 4.23 -15.38
N ALA A 687 36.97 3.35 -16.30
CA ALA A 687 36.32 3.17 -17.61
C ALA A 687 34.88 2.64 -17.52
N VAL A 688 34.51 1.93 -16.45
CA VAL A 688 33.13 1.48 -16.24
C VAL A 688 32.23 2.66 -15.87
N LEU A 689 32.70 3.56 -15.00
CA LEU A 689 31.95 4.77 -14.63
C LEU A 689 31.76 5.68 -15.83
N ALA A 690 32.80 5.92 -16.63
CA ALA A 690 32.71 6.75 -17.83
C ALA A 690 31.67 6.21 -18.83
N ARG A 691 31.70 4.89 -19.11
CA ARG A 691 30.71 4.26 -20.00
C ARG A 691 29.30 4.29 -19.43
N LEU A 692 29.15 4.12 -18.11
CA LEU A 692 27.84 4.26 -17.46
C LEU A 692 27.31 5.69 -17.56
N ASP A 693 28.17 6.69 -17.44
CA ASP A 693 27.81 8.10 -17.60
C ASP A 693 27.37 8.41 -19.03
N ASP A 694 28.10 7.91 -20.04
CA ASP A 694 27.71 8.04 -21.46
C ASP A 694 26.33 7.42 -21.73
N VAL A 695 26.11 6.19 -21.26
CA VAL A 695 24.82 5.49 -21.42
C VAL A 695 23.71 6.22 -20.65
N TRP A 696 24.01 6.76 -19.47
CA TRP A 696 23.06 7.52 -18.67
C TRP A 696 22.63 8.81 -19.37
N HIS A 697 23.58 9.58 -19.91
CA HIS A 697 23.33 10.77 -20.72
C HIS A 697 22.51 10.45 -21.98
N GLN A 698 22.90 9.41 -22.73
CA GLN A 698 22.16 8.97 -23.90
C GLN A 698 20.72 8.59 -23.55
N THR A 699 20.54 7.82 -22.47
CA THR A 699 19.22 7.37 -22.01
C THR A 699 18.34 8.55 -21.58
N GLY A 700 18.86 9.48 -20.79
CA GLY A 700 18.08 10.64 -20.35
C GLY A 700 17.68 11.57 -21.51
N ASN A 701 18.57 11.77 -22.49
CA ASN A 701 18.26 12.55 -23.70
C ASN A 701 17.19 11.88 -24.57
N GLU A 702 17.24 10.55 -24.68
CA GLU A 702 16.25 9.77 -25.43
C GLU A 702 14.87 9.82 -24.74
N ILE A 703 14.83 9.69 -23.41
CA ILE A 703 13.61 9.90 -22.61
C ILE A 703 13.04 11.30 -22.85
N ALA A 704 13.87 12.35 -22.78
CA ALA A 704 13.43 13.73 -23.03
C ALA A 704 12.82 13.89 -24.43
N THR A 705 13.45 13.29 -25.44
CA THR A 705 12.98 13.35 -26.83
C THR A 705 11.62 12.66 -26.99
N LEU A 706 11.47 11.43 -26.45
CA LEU A 706 10.23 10.68 -26.56
C LEU A 706 9.08 11.35 -25.80
N THR A 707 9.34 11.82 -24.58
CA THR A 707 8.33 12.51 -23.76
C THR A 707 7.86 13.82 -24.42
N GLN A 708 8.77 14.59 -25.02
CA GLN A 708 8.42 15.80 -25.75
C GLN A 708 7.61 15.48 -27.03
N SER A 709 7.96 14.40 -27.74
CA SER A 709 7.21 13.94 -28.91
C SER A 709 5.78 13.54 -28.55
N LEU A 710 5.60 12.75 -27.49
CA LEU A 710 4.29 12.34 -26.98
C LEU A 710 3.47 13.54 -26.51
N PHE A 711 4.09 14.50 -25.81
CA PHE A 711 3.43 15.74 -25.43
C PHE A 711 2.94 16.51 -26.66
N ALA A 712 3.78 16.72 -27.66
CA ALA A 712 3.40 17.44 -28.88
C ALA A 712 2.24 16.74 -29.63
N ALA A 713 2.26 15.41 -29.70
CA ALA A 713 1.20 14.62 -30.34
C ALA A 713 -0.14 14.71 -29.59
N TRP A 714 -0.12 14.81 -28.26
CA TRP A 714 -1.33 14.73 -27.44
C TRP A 714 -1.81 16.07 -26.89
N ASN A 715 -1.04 17.14 -27.03
CA ASN A 715 -1.40 18.45 -26.46
C ASN A 715 -2.61 19.10 -27.13
N ASN A 716 -3.02 18.64 -28.32
CA ASN A 716 -4.24 19.13 -28.98
C ASN A 716 -5.46 18.24 -28.75
N ILE A 717 -5.29 17.11 -28.04
CA ILE A 717 -6.39 16.20 -27.73
C ILE A 717 -7.00 16.68 -26.41
N PRO A 718 -8.31 17.01 -26.37
CA PRO A 718 -8.98 17.36 -25.12
C PRO A 718 -8.84 16.23 -24.09
N PHE A 719 -8.63 16.58 -22.83
CA PHE A 719 -8.56 15.58 -21.77
C PHE A 719 -9.90 14.83 -21.66
N PRO A 720 -9.90 13.48 -21.68
CA PRO A 720 -11.13 12.70 -21.90
C PRO A 720 -12.04 12.57 -20.66
N LEU A 721 -11.58 13.01 -19.48
CA LEU A 721 -12.25 12.84 -18.20
C LEU A 721 -12.51 14.20 -17.54
N GLU A 722 -13.30 14.22 -16.45
CA GLU A 722 -13.55 15.45 -15.69
C GLU A 722 -12.26 16.01 -15.08
N HIS A 723 -12.09 17.33 -15.19
CA HIS A 723 -10.94 18.04 -14.66
C HIS A 723 -11.35 19.45 -14.23
N SER A 724 -10.81 19.94 -13.11
CA SER A 724 -11.14 21.27 -12.57
C SER A 724 -10.65 22.42 -13.46
N GLN A 725 -9.47 22.28 -14.07
CA GLN A 725 -8.96 23.24 -15.04
C GLN A 725 -9.67 23.11 -16.40
N ALA A 726 -10.34 24.19 -16.81
CA ALA A 726 -10.97 24.28 -18.13
C ALA A 726 -9.93 24.21 -19.25
N GLY A 727 -10.26 23.50 -20.34
CA GLY A 727 -9.39 23.36 -21.51
C GLY A 727 -8.17 22.45 -21.32
N MET A 728 -8.14 21.63 -20.26
CA MET A 728 -7.07 20.63 -20.05
C MET A 728 -6.97 19.68 -21.26
N THR A 729 -5.74 19.40 -21.68
CA THR A 729 -5.42 18.53 -22.81
C THR A 729 -4.81 17.22 -22.31
N LEU A 730 -4.86 16.16 -23.10
CA LEU A 730 -4.22 14.89 -22.76
C LEU A 730 -2.72 15.10 -22.51
N GLY A 731 -2.04 15.81 -23.42
CA GLY A 731 -0.64 16.18 -23.28
C GLY A 731 -0.35 16.96 -21.99
N GLY A 732 -1.12 18.02 -21.71
CA GLY A 732 -0.95 18.84 -20.50
C GLY A 732 -1.19 18.09 -19.20
N TYR A 733 -2.04 17.05 -19.22
CA TYR A 733 -2.29 16.21 -18.05
C TYR A 733 -1.15 15.21 -17.78
N VAL A 734 -0.64 14.54 -18.84
CA VAL A 734 0.37 13.48 -18.68
C VAL A 734 1.80 14.02 -18.58
N TYR A 735 2.07 15.16 -19.23
CA TYR A 735 3.37 15.84 -19.18
C TYR A 735 3.36 16.89 -18.06
N VAL A 736 4.08 16.62 -16.97
CA VAL A 736 4.20 17.57 -15.86
C VAL A 736 5.65 17.94 -15.61
N PRO A 737 6.04 19.19 -15.94
CA PRO A 737 7.38 19.65 -15.66
C PRO A 737 7.57 19.84 -14.15
N GLU A 738 8.74 19.47 -13.63
CA GLU A 738 9.18 19.83 -12.27
C GLU A 738 10.18 21.01 -12.32
N PRO A 739 9.73 22.26 -12.05
CA PRO A 739 10.60 23.45 -12.17
C PRO A 739 11.81 23.41 -11.23
N GLU A 740 11.67 22.78 -10.07
CA GLU A 740 12.74 22.61 -9.07
C GLU A 740 13.93 21.78 -9.57
N LEU A 741 13.77 21.04 -10.67
CA LEU A 741 14.80 20.20 -11.26
C LEU A 741 15.44 20.81 -12.51
N HIS A 742 15.25 22.10 -12.76
CA HIS A 742 15.83 22.77 -13.94
C HIS A 742 17.36 22.59 -14.03
N ASP A 743 18.06 22.57 -12.89
CA ASP A 743 19.51 22.36 -12.83
C ASP A 743 19.95 20.88 -12.99
N LYS A 744 18.99 19.95 -13.17
CA LYS A 744 19.23 18.50 -13.28
C LYS A 744 18.43 17.90 -14.45
N PRO A 745 18.78 18.22 -15.70
CA PRO A 745 17.96 17.94 -16.87
C PRO A 745 17.68 16.45 -17.10
N LEU A 746 18.66 15.58 -16.84
CA LEU A 746 18.48 14.13 -17.03
C LEU A 746 17.53 13.51 -15.99
N ILE A 747 17.62 13.96 -14.74
CA ILE A 747 16.73 13.51 -13.67
C ILE A 747 15.32 14.05 -13.92
N HIS A 748 15.22 15.30 -14.38
CA HIS A 748 13.96 15.90 -14.80
C HIS A 748 13.30 15.10 -15.93
N ALA A 749 14.05 14.77 -16.98
CA ALA A 749 13.57 13.94 -18.09
C ALA A 749 13.08 12.57 -17.62
N TYR A 750 13.86 11.86 -16.80
CA TYR A 750 13.45 10.57 -16.23
C TYR A 750 12.14 10.67 -15.44
N LYS A 751 12.03 11.65 -14.54
CA LYS A 751 10.81 11.84 -13.75
C LYS A 751 9.59 12.14 -14.59
N ILE A 752 9.74 12.99 -15.62
CA ILE A 752 8.67 13.25 -16.60
C ILE A 752 8.29 11.95 -17.31
N GLY A 753 9.27 11.16 -17.79
CA GLY A 753 9.03 9.90 -18.47
C GLY A 753 8.27 8.88 -17.61
N ALA A 754 8.74 8.65 -16.39
CA ALA A 754 8.10 7.74 -15.45
C ALA A 754 6.67 8.20 -15.08
N SER A 755 6.50 9.51 -14.80
CA SER A 755 5.19 10.10 -14.52
C SER A 755 4.24 10.02 -15.73
N LEU A 756 4.75 10.21 -16.95
CA LEU A 756 3.96 10.13 -18.18
C LEU A 756 3.42 8.72 -18.37
N LEU A 757 4.25 7.68 -18.19
CA LEU A 757 3.84 6.29 -18.30
C LEU A 757 2.71 5.93 -17.33
N ASP A 758 2.91 6.27 -16.05
CA ASP A 758 1.94 6.01 -14.98
C ASP A 758 0.59 6.69 -15.26
N ARG A 759 0.63 7.99 -15.57
CA ARG A 759 -0.58 8.77 -15.88
C ARG A 759 -1.29 8.29 -17.13
N THR A 760 -0.55 7.92 -18.17
CA THR A 760 -1.12 7.39 -19.41
C THR A 760 -1.87 6.09 -19.15
N GLY A 761 -1.27 5.19 -18.35
CA GLY A 761 -1.91 3.95 -17.92
C GLY A 761 -3.20 4.19 -17.13
N SER A 762 -3.18 5.12 -16.18
CA SER A 762 -4.35 5.52 -15.38
C SER A 762 -5.48 6.09 -16.26
N VAL A 763 -5.17 7.05 -17.15
CA VAL A 763 -6.16 7.64 -18.06
C VAL A 763 -6.78 6.58 -18.96
N LEU A 764 -5.95 5.69 -19.53
CA LEU A 764 -6.42 4.63 -20.42
C LEU A 764 -7.36 3.66 -19.70
N TRP A 765 -6.99 3.22 -18.50
CA TRP A 765 -7.83 2.33 -17.69
C TRP A 765 -9.17 2.97 -17.36
N ARG A 766 -9.19 4.23 -16.91
CA ARG A 766 -10.42 4.98 -16.60
C ARG A 766 -11.31 5.16 -17.82
N CYS A 767 -10.72 5.42 -19.00
CA CYS A 767 -11.47 5.49 -20.26
C CYS A 767 -12.09 4.14 -20.61
N TYR A 768 -11.33 3.05 -20.54
CA TYR A 768 -11.88 1.72 -20.81
C TYR A 768 -12.97 1.32 -19.82
N ALA A 769 -12.82 1.67 -18.55
CA ALA A 769 -13.84 1.40 -17.54
C ALA A 769 -15.16 2.14 -17.85
N ARG A 770 -15.09 3.43 -18.16
CA ARG A 770 -16.27 4.23 -18.56
C ARG A 770 -16.88 3.73 -19.87
N LEU A 771 -16.04 3.41 -20.87
CA LEU A 771 -16.51 2.87 -22.16
C LEU A 771 -17.16 1.48 -22.01
N ALA A 772 -16.63 0.61 -21.15
CA ALA A 772 -17.24 -0.68 -20.83
C ALA A 772 -18.61 -0.51 -20.16
N MET A 773 -18.73 0.41 -19.21
CA MET A 773 -20.01 0.75 -18.57
C MET A 773 -21.04 1.23 -19.60
N ILE A 774 -20.64 2.11 -20.51
CA ILE A 774 -21.50 2.57 -21.60
C ILE A 774 -21.88 1.41 -22.52
N GLY A 775 -20.91 0.55 -22.87
CA GLY A 775 -21.14 -0.66 -23.67
C GLY A 775 -22.18 -1.59 -23.04
N GLU A 776 -22.10 -1.87 -21.73
CA GLU A 776 -23.09 -2.68 -21.01
C GLU A 776 -24.48 -2.05 -20.99
N LYS A 777 -24.58 -0.72 -20.83
CA LYS A 777 -25.87 0.00 -20.91
C LYS A 777 -26.49 -0.15 -22.30
N ILE A 778 -25.69 -0.06 -23.36
CA ILE A 778 -26.15 -0.23 -24.74
C ILE A 778 -26.59 -1.68 -24.99
N GLU A 779 -25.78 -2.67 -24.58
CA GLU A 779 -26.13 -4.09 -24.67
C GLU A 779 -27.46 -4.37 -23.95
N SER A 780 -27.64 -3.82 -22.75
CA SER A 780 -28.89 -4.00 -21.98
C SER A 780 -30.10 -3.40 -22.69
N ALA A 781 -29.96 -2.23 -23.32
CA ALA A 781 -31.03 -1.56 -24.07
C ALA A 781 -31.49 -2.33 -25.33
N VAL A 782 -30.63 -3.22 -25.85
CA VAL A 782 -30.95 -4.11 -26.97
C VAL A 782 -31.30 -5.54 -26.53
N GLY A 783 -31.50 -5.77 -25.23
CA GLY A 783 -31.96 -7.06 -24.68
C GLY A 783 -30.84 -8.04 -24.33
N LEU A 784 -29.59 -7.58 -24.27
CA LEU A 784 -28.41 -8.38 -23.93
C LEU A 784 -27.97 -8.06 -22.47
N PRO A 785 -28.28 -8.92 -21.47
CA PRO A 785 -27.97 -8.63 -20.06
C PRO A 785 -26.45 -8.67 -19.81
N PRO A 786 -25.88 -7.95 -18.83
CA PRO A 786 -24.44 -7.96 -18.55
C PRO A 786 -23.86 -9.37 -18.41
N LEU A 787 -22.63 -9.58 -18.87
CA LEU A 787 -21.94 -10.86 -18.68
C LEU A 787 -21.66 -11.11 -17.19
N PRO A 788 -21.54 -12.37 -16.75
CA PRO A 788 -21.17 -12.65 -15.36
C PRO A 788 -19.81 -12.02 -15.05
N SER A 789 -19.64 -11.53 -13.81
CA SER A 789 -18.31 -11.10 -13.37
C SER A 789 -17.35 -12.29 -13.47
N PRO A 790 -16.16 -12.11 -14.05
CA PRO A 790 -15.15 -13.15 -14.07
C PRO A 790 -14.93 -13.61 -12.62
N ALA A 791 -15.03 -14.92 -12.37
CA ALA A 791 -14.59 -15.47 -11.09
C ALA A 791 -13.24 -14.85 -10.77
N VAL A 792 -13.13 -14.22 -9.60
CA VAL A 792 -11.87 -13.65 -9.13
C VAL A 792 -10.86 -14.76 -9.32
N ALA A 793 -9.90 -14.56 -10.22
CA ALA A 793 -8.76 -15.45 -10.30
C ALA A 793 -8.27 -15.54 -8.86
N LYS A 794 -8.39 -16.72 -8.22
CA LYS A 794 -7.63 -16.99 -6.99
C LYS A 794 -6.26 -16.45 -7.33
N ALA A 795 -5.74 -15.46 -6.61
CA ALA A 795 -4.44 -14.87 -6.92
C ALA A 795 -3.49 -16.03 -7.21
N GLU A 796 -3.24 -16.25 -8.51
CA GLU A 796 -2.49 -17.41 -8.97
C GLU A 796 -1.06 -16.93 -8.90
N ASP A 797 -0.50 -17.06 -7.70
CA ASP A 797 0.91 -16.76 -7.39
C ASP A 797 1.87 -17.44 -8.38
#